data_AF-A0A7X7RH26-F1
#
_entry.id   AF-A0A7X7RH26-F1
#
_cell.length_a   1.000
_cell.length_b   1.000
_cell.length_c   1.000
_cell.angle_alpha   90.00
_cell.angle_beta   90.00
_cell.angle_gamma   90.00
#
_symmetry.space_group_name_H-M   'P 1'
#
loop_
_entity.id
_entity.type
_entity.pdbx_description
1 polymer ?
#
loop_
_entity_poly.entity_id
_entity_poly.type
_entity_poly.pdbx_seq_one_letter_code
_entity_poly.pdbx_strand_id
1 'polypeptide(L)'
;MADTTSDSRNWFLRISSGTIFGPVSTQGLTTWAAQGRVLAGNEISEDRKQWQPAEGLAELDISWYIEDGEGLLDGPFHRRVAEKIIATNAGHGGGRLIPAAEADLGRVRQPAATRLGADRAGGQPELDLESAAATGAATAETAPEAWVEEREGLRLRIAELETQTQNLLRAAEKETRAQNRQLENARKQIATLQVELEELRQLAADPAAPAAEPAEVNATAALEEALETARREIGDLRQAAERESDTQQARITELEQQLAAAADAAGAVAALRADKERLAADLGAVQTAQAALRARLAELQETAAETARLRDALGGQNEELERLRAERLQGQSARKDVETLKVRIAELVGQIADHAAITESVGMLQTRCTTLEESLHQARESYAELLAFSNGRDQEHQEAQQAAGAQHEALQAQLDAAAASVRSLTEQLEAATRQEPARVRELAARLRDQEMLVAGVLAEGQQITGQLLASEREAFTALRDGSVARQTLLQARLAALQKLQGGETGDVFEREAKLRTDRANSARTQDTLDALQQEHARHVRQAETREHELVNRIRVLELEEERLKERVAEAEPLFQRNQRLTELLQDREQKLAQERQQRSIEQAQLEEAHQTLMAQIETARQQDERLPLAPPEGGEAGAPPPPARESFRAPPWMRLRR
;
A
#
# COMPACT_ATOMS: atom_id res chain seq x y z
N MET A 1 41.28 31.41 -8.50
CA MET A 1 41.34 30.66 -7.24
C MET A 1 40.30 31.28 -6.33
N ALA A 2 39.08 30.73 -6.28
CA ALA A 2 37.99 31.30 -5.50
C ALA A 2 37.21 30.17 -4.83
N ASP A 3 37.27 30.20 -3.49
CA ASP A 3 36.38 29.61 -2.49
C ASP A 3 35.80 28.22 -2.76
N THR A 4 36.62 27.19 -2.51
CA THR A 4 36.16 25.84 -2.15
C THR A 4 35.57 25.88 -0.74
N THR A 5 34.40 26.48 -0.60
CA THR A 5 33.54 26.19 0.55
C THR A 5 33.06 24.76 0.32
N SER A 6 33.45 23.84 1.20
CA SER A 6 33.10 22.42 1.11
C SER A 6 31.59 22.24 1.25
N ASP A 7 30.87 22.38 0.13
CA ASP A 7 29.45 22.12 0.08
C ASP A 7 29.24 20.60 0.17
N SER A 8 28.86 20.14 1.36
CA SER A 8 28.69 18.73 1.70
C SER A 8 27.35 18.16 1.23
N ARG A 9 26.63 18.89 0.38
CA ARG A 9 25.33 18.50 -0.14
C ARG A 9 25.50 17.39 -1.18
N ASN A 10 24.69 16.36 -0.99
CA ASN A 10 24.65 15.21 -1.88
C ASN A 10 23.39 15.30 -2.73
N TRP A 11 23.60 15.42 -4.03
CA TRP A 11 22.55 15.57 -5.02
C TRP A 11 22.29 14.25 -5.75
N PHE A 12 21.04 14.05 -6.10
CA PHE A 12 20.54 13.00 -6.97
C PHE A 12 19.95 13.66 -8.22
N LEU A 13 20.29 13.16 -9.39
CA LEU A 13 19.81 13.63 -10.68
C LEU A 13 18.81 12.62 -11.26
N ARG A 14 17.61 13.07 -11.62
CA ARG A 14 16.60 12.33 -12.37
C ARG A 14 16.53 12.90 -13.78
N ILE A 15 16.84 12.06 -14.76
CA ILE A 15 16.69 12.41 -16.18
C ILE A 15 15.25 12.15 -16.63
N SER A 16 14.86 12.68 -17.79
CA SER A 16 13.51 12.57 -18.35
C SER A 16 13.00 11.12 -18.56
N SER A 17 13.89 10.13 -18.61
CA SER A 17 13.54 8.70 -18.63
C SER A 17 13.16 8.14 -17.25
N GLY A 18 13.20 8.95 -16.20
CA GLY A 18 12.91 8.54 -14.82
C GLY A 18 14.08 7.88 -14.08
N THR A 19 15.24 7.72 -14.74
CA THR A 19 16.44 7.12 -14.13
C THR A 19 17.09 8.09 -13.14
N ILE A 20 17.39 7.61 -11.92
CA ILE A 20 17.97 8.41 -10.83
C ILE A 20 19.46 8.06 -10.66
N PHE A 21 20.32 9.08 -10.67
CA PHE A 21 21.78 8.97 -10.49
C PHE A 21 22.23 9.71 -9.23
N GLY A 22 23.09 9.12 -8.40
CA GLY A 22 23.68 9.74 -7.21
C GLY A 22 23.86 8.77 -6.04
N PRO A 23 24.41 9.22 -4.89
CA PRO A 23 24.65 10.62 -4.50
C PRO A 23 25.91 11.22 -5.13
N VAL A 24 25.85 12.49 -5.53
CA VAL A 24 26.97 13.26 -6.10
C VAL A 24 27.12 14.58 -5.37
N SER A 25 28.35 15.02 -5.10
CA SER A 25 28.56 16.36 -4.53
C SER A 25 28.14 17.46 -5.51
N THR A 26 27.85 18.65 -4.99
CA THR A 26 27.55 19.86 -5.79
C THR A 26 28.59 20.09 -6.88
N GLN A 27 29.88 19.95 -6.55
CA GLN A 27 30.98 20.08 -7.52
C GLN A 27 30.95 19.02 -8.63
N GLY A 28 30.55 17.78 -8.30
CA GLY A 28 30.36 16.72 -9.29
C GLY A 28 29.17 17.01 -10.21
N LEU A 29 28.08 17.55 -9.66
CA LEU A 29 26.89 17.96 -10.40
C LEU A 29 27.19 19.10 -11.39
N THR A 30 27.94 20.13 -10.95
CA THR A 30 28.42 21.21 -11.83
C THR A 30 29.33 20.68 -12.93
N THR A 31 30.18 19.70 -12.62
CA THR A 31 31.04 19.06 -13.62
C THR A 31 30.20 18.31 -14.67
N TRP A 32 29.12 17.65 -14.25
CA TRP A 32 28.21 16.95 -15.16
C TRP A 32 27.39 17.92 -16.04
N ALA A 33 26.97 19.05 -15.49
CA ALA A 33 26.33 20.12 -16.26
C ALA A 33 27.29 20.73 -17.29
N ALA A 34 28.54 21.01 -16.91
CA ALA A 34 29.58 21.49 -17.84
C ALA A 34 29.92 20.49 -18.96
N GLN A 35 29.72 19.19 -18.72
CA GLN A 35 29.88 18.13 -19.72
C GLN A 35 28.63 17.93 -20.62
N GLY A 36 27.53 18.62 -20.35
CA GLY A 36 26.25 18.46 -21.07
C GLY A 36 25.48 17.19 -20.72
N ARG A 37 25.80 16.55 -19.57
CA ARG A 37 25.06 15.38 -19.07
C ARG A 37 23.80 15.77 -18.27
N VAL A 38 23.73 17.02 -17.83
CA VAL A 38 22.55 17.63 -17.21
C VAL A 38 21.95 18.59 -18.22
N LEU A 39 20.72 18.31 -18.66
CA LEU A 39 19.98 19.11 -19.61
C LEU A 39 18.87 19.90 -18.91
N ALA A 40 18.37 20.91 -19.59
CA ALA A 40 17.10 21.57 -19.26
C ALA A 40 15.97 20.53 -19.14
N GLY A 41 15.12 20.71 -18.13
CA GLY A 41 14.05 19.77 -17.79
C GLY A 41 14.47 18.53 -16.98
N ASN A 42 15.76 18.26 -16.79
CA ASN A 42 16.18 17.25 -15.81
C ASN A 42 15.92 17.76 -14.39
N GLU A 43 15.65 16.85 -13.47
CA GLU A 43 15.33 17.19 -12.09
C GLU A 43 16.45 16.73 -11.16
N ILE A 44 16.66 17.46 -10.08
CA ILE A 44 17.67 17.19 -9.07
C ILE A 44 17.05 17.24 -7.68
N SER A 45 17.61 16.48 -6.75
CA SER A 45 17.06 16.30 -5.41
C SER A 45 18.16 16.02 -4.42
N GLU A 46 18.13 16.63 -3.24
CA GLU A 46 19.08 16.29 -2.15
C GLU A 46 18.65 15.04 -1.39
N ASP A 47 17.35 14.72 -1.38
CA ASP A 47 16.72 13.74 -0.51
C ASP A 47 15.97 12.62 -1.26
N ARG A 48 16.02 12.62 -2.59
CA ARG A 48 15.25 11.77 -3.52
C ARG A 48 13.73 11.94 -3.46
N LYS A 49 13.23 12.84 -2.62
CA LYS A 49 11.79 13.08 -2.39
C LYS A 49 11.36 14.38 -3.06
N GLN A 50 12.14 15.45 -2.89
CA GLN A 50 11.89 16.75 -3.49
C GLN A 50 12.75 16.95 -4.72
N TRP A 51 12.10 16.99 -5.86
CA TRP A 51 12.73 17.16 -7.17
C TRP A 51 12.52 18.60 -7.62
N GLN A 52 13.61 19.28 -7.96
CA GLN A 52 13.61 20.62 -8.53
C GLN A 52 14.24 20.58 -9.92
N PRO A 53 13.79 21.39 -10.88
CA PRO A 53 14.43 21.45 -12.19
C PRO A 53 15.89 21.88 -12.05
N ALA A 54 16.78 21.27 -12.83
CA ALA A 54 18.22 21.55 -12.80
C ALA A 54 18.53 23.00 -13.19
N GLU A 55 17.68 23.63 -14.00
CA GLU A 55 17.72 25.07 -14.34
C GLU A 55 17.55 25.98 -13.12
N GLY A 56 16.92 25.49 -12.06
CA GLY A 56 16.68 26.24 -10.82
C GLY A 56 17.91 26.40 -9.94
N LEU A 57 18.98 25.62 -10.15
CA LEU A 57 20.24 25.81 -9.44
C LEU A 57 21.17 26.75 -10.23
N ALA A 58 21.36 27.95 -9.70
CA ALA A 58 22.31 28.93 -10.24
C ALA A 58 23.75 28.37 -10.36
N GLU A 59 24.12 27.44 -9.49
CA GLU A 59 25.44 26.79 -9.47
C GLU A 59 25.70 25.86 -10.67
N LEU A 60 24.64 25.47 -11.40
CA LEU A 60 24.74 24.65 -12.60
C LEU A 60 24.86 25.49 -13.89
N ASP A 61 24.65 26.80 -13.82
CA ASP A 61 24.78 27.74 -14.96
C ASP A 61 24.02 27.30 -16.24
N ILE A 62 22.88 26.61 -16.07
CA ILE A 62 21.98 26.16 -17.15
C ILE A 62 20.96 27.27 -17.46
N SER A 63 21.45 28.40 -17.94
CA SER A 63 20.64 29.61 -18.19
C SER A 63 20.98 30.31 -19.50
N TRP A 64 21.61 29.60 -20.45
CA TRP A 64 22.07 30.19 -21.71
C TRP A 64 21.26 29.68 -22.90
N TYR A 65 20.88 30.59 -23.80
CA TYR A 65 20.23 30.29 -25.07
C TYR A 65 21.16 30.60 -26.23
N ILE A 66 21.02 29.85 -27.31
CA ILE A 66 21.69 30.10 -28.59
C ILE A 66 20.66 30.74 -29.52
N GLU A 67 20.95 31.95 -30.00
CA GLU A 67 20.16 32.59 -31.05
C GLU A 67 20.65 32.10 -32.42
N ASP A 68 19.79 31.44 -33.16
CA ASP A 68 20.04 31.07 -34.55
C ASP A 68 20.01 32.30 -35.47
N GLY A 69 20.64 32.21 -36.65
CA GLY A 69 20.67 33.31 -37.64
C GLY A 69 19.29 33.81 -38.11
N GLU A 70 18.21 33.09 -37.76
CA GLU A 70 16.81 33.44 -38.02
C GLU A 70 16.12 34.14 -36.83
N GLY A 71 16.82 34.41 -35.72
CA GLY A 71 16.29 35.10 -34.54
C GLY A 71 15.46 34.25 -33.58
N LEU A 72 15.53 32.92 -33.72
CA LEU A 72 14.91 31.93 -32.83
C LEU A 72 15.92 31.49 -31.76
N LEU A 73 15.42 31.26 -30.54
CA LEU A 73 16.24 30.85 -29.40
C LEU A 73 16.15 29.33 -29.18
N ASP A 74 17.29 28.66 -29.14
CA ASP A 74 17.43 27.25 -28.77
C ASP A 74 18.10 27.14 -27.38
N GLY A 75 17.52 26.37 -26.47
CA GLY A 75 17.97 26.26 -25.07
C GLY A 75 16.83 26.06 -24.08
N PRO A 76 17.11 26.02 -22.76
CA PRO A 76 18.34 26.48 -22.09
C PRO A 76 19.47 25.43 -21.97
N PHE A 77 20.71 25.90 -22.02
CA PHE A 77 21.94 25.10 -21.92
C PHE A 77 22.91 25.64 -20.88
N HIS A 78 23.86 24.80 -20.47
CA HIS A 78 25.05 25.25 -19.76
C HIS A 78 25.95 26.06 -20.72
N ARG A 79 26.50 27.19 -20.26
CA ARG A 79 27.37 28.10 -21.06
C ARG A 79 28.41 27.39 -21.95
N ARG A 80 29.26 26.56 -21.34
CA ARG A 80 30.30 25.77 -22.04
C ARG A 80 29.76 24.80 -23.11
N VAL A 81 28.57 24.26 -22.91
CA VAL A 81 27.92 23.35 -23.85
C VAL A 81 27.42 24.14 -25.05
N ALA A 82 26.79 25.28 -24.81
CA ALA A 82 26.34 26.18 -25.86
C ALA A 82 27.50 26.77 -26.68
N GLU A 83 28.60 27.18 -26.04
CA GLU A 83 29.84 27.59 -26.73
C GLU A 83 30.41 26.48 -27.61
N LYS A 84 30.35 25.23 -27.14
CA LYS A 84 30.79 24.06 -27.93
C LYS A 84 29.87 23.80 -29.12
N ILE A 85 28.53 23.88 -28.95
CA ILE A 85 27.56 23.69 -30.04
C ILE A 85 27.80 24.71 -31.16
N ILE A 86 28.02 25.98 -30.82
CA ILE A 86 28.37 27.04 -31.77
C ILE A 86 29.70 26.74 -32.47
N ALA A 87 30.73 26.31 -31.73
CA ALA A 87 32.05 25.99 -32.28
C ALA A 87 32.05 24.77 -33.23
N THR A 88 31.17 23.78 -33.00
CA THR A 88 31.04 22.60 -33.87
C THR A 88 30.15 22.83 -35.10
N ASN A 89 29.57 24.03 -35.25
CA ASN A 89 28.73 24.44 -36.38
C ASN A 89 27.55 23.47 -36.65
N ALA A 90 26.98 22.91 -35.57
CA ALA A 90 25.87 21.95 -35.62
C ALA A 90 24.54 22.67 -35.89
N GLY A 91 24.37 23.26 -37.08
CA GLY A 91 23.14 23.94 -37.51
C GLY A 91 22.97 25.39 -37.06
N HIS A 92 23.85 25.89 -36.17
CA HIS A 92 23.78 27.23 -35.58
C HIS A 92 24.87 28.14 -36.17
N GLY A 93 24.86 28.32 -37.50
CA GLY A 93 25.88 29.07 -38.24
C GLY A 93 25.97 30.54 -37.81
N GLY A 94 26.92 30.85 -36.92
CA GLY A 94 27.12 32.20 -36.39
C GLY A 94 26.25 32.57 -35.19
N GLY A 95 25.67 31.59 -34.49
CA GLY A 95 24.74 31.84 -33.39
C GLY A 95 25.36 32.62 -32.21
N ARG A 96 24.58 33.54 -31.64
CA ARG A 96 24.99 34.39 -30.50
C ARG A 96 24.46 33.80 -29.20
N LEU A 97 25.30 33.77 -28.16
CA LEU A 97 24.90 33.39 -26.82
C LEU A 97 24.12 34.52 -26.15
N ILE A 98 22.91 34.20 -25.66
CA ILE A 98 22.06 35.12 -24.92
C ILE A 98 21.78 34.54 -23.53
N PRO A 99 22.06 35.28 -22.44
CA PRO A 99 21.68 34.85 -21.10
C PRO A 99 20.16 34.91 -20.93
N ALA A 100 19.58 34.00 -20.13
CA ALA A 100 18.15 33.89 -19.90
C ALA A 100 17.48 35.20 -19.41
N ALA A 101 18.23 36.09 -18.78
CA ALA A 101 17.75 37.39 -18.32
C ALA A 101 17.51 38.41 -19.48
N GLU A 102 18.17 38.22 -20.61
CA GLU A 102 18.06 39.08 -21.81
C GLU A 102 17.30 38.39 -22.96
N ALA A 103 16.96 37.11 -22.79
CA ALA A 103 16.25 36.29 -23.76
C ALA A 103 14.75 36.63 -23.79
N ASP A 104 14.23 36.97 -24.97
CA ASP A 104 12.80 37.09 -25.21
C ASP A 104 12.19 35.69 -25.30
N LEU A 105 11.67 35.18 -24.18
CA LEU A 105 11.17 33.81 -24.02
C LEU A 105 10.03 33.45 -25.00
N GLY A 106 9.43 34.45 -25.68
CA GLY A 106 8.47 34.23 -26.77
C GLY A 106 9.09 33.73 -28.08
N ARG A 107 10.42 33.81 -28.23
CA ARG A 107 11.18 33.35 -29.40
C ARG A 107 11.84 31.99 -29.20
N VAL A 108 11.63 31.38 -28.04
CA VAL A 108 12.14 30.04 -27.73
C VAL A 108 11.40 29.03 -28.60
N ARG A 109 12.16 28.22 -29.33
CA ARG A 109 11.62 27.17 -30.19
C ARG A 109 10.90 26.15 -29.31
N GLN A 110 9.56 26.17 -29.30
CA GLN A 110 8.79 25.20 -28.53
C GLN A 110 8.92 23.81 -29.16
N PRO A 111 9.40 22.80 -28.43
CA PRO A 111 9.30 21.43 -28.88
C PRO A 111 7.82 21.04 -28.86
N ALA A 112 7.28 20.62 -30.00
CA ALA A 112 5.90 20.15 -30.09
C ALA A 112 5.69 19.01 -29.09
N ALA A 113 4.84 19.26 -28.09
CA ALA A 113 4.43 18.26 -27.11
C ALA A 113 3.78 17.07 -27.83
N THR A 114 4.42 15.91 -27.73
CA THR A 114 3.92 14.63 -28.25
C THR A 114 2.64 14.24 -27.53
N ARG A 115 1.49 14.77 -27.99
CA ARG A 115 0.17 14.19 -27.76
C ARG A 115 -0.11 13.22 -28.90
N LEU A 116 0.10 11.94 -28.64
CA LEU A 116 -0.41 10.87 -29.50
C LEU A 116 -1.80 10.49 -29.01
N GLY A 117 -2.82 10.76 -29.83
CA GLY A 117 -4.20 10.36 -29.57
C GLY A 117 -5.19 11.03 -30.51
N ALA A 118 -5.43 10.36 -31.64
CA ALA A 118 -6.66 10.38 -32.45
C ALA A 118 -7.27 11.75 -32.83
N ASP A 119 -6.94 12.24 -34.03
CA ASP A 119 -7.90 12.40 -35.13
C ASP A 119 -7.29 13.26 -36.24
N ARG A 120 -6.74 12.60 -37.26
CA ARG A 120 -6.84 13.06 -38.66
C ARG A 120 -6.95 11.84 -39.54
N ALA A 121 -8.21 11.45 -39.78
CA ALA A 121 -8.61 10.74 -40.98
C ALA A 121 -8.27 11.61 -42.20
N GLY A 122 -7.58 11.02 -43.18
CA GLY A 122 -7.24 11.69 -44.43
C GLY A 122 -6.12 11.03 -45.20
N GLY A 123 -6.36 9.81 -45.72
CA GLY A 123 -5.71 9.30 -46.93
C GLY A 123 -4.38 8.56 -46.77
N GLN A 124 -4.45 7.28 -46.39
CA GLN A 124 -3.53 6.26 -46.90
C GLN A 124 -4.36 5.16 -47.55
N PRO A 125 -4.11 4.79 -48.82
CA PRO A 125 -4.70 3.58 -49.39
C PRO A 125 -4.01 2.37 -48.76
N GLU A 126 -4.82 1.50 -48.15
CA GLU A 126 -4.42 0.13 -47.83
C GLU A 126 -4.00 -0.57 -49.13
N LEU A 127 -2.76 -1.04 -49.15
CA LEU A 127 -2.32 -2.08 -50.07
C LEU A 127 -2.08 -3.33 -49.22
N ASP A 128 -3.00 -4.27 -49.35
CA ASP A 128 -2.91 -5.64 -48.87
C ASP A 128 -1.59 -6.30 -49.30
N LEU A 129 -0.72 -6.57 -48.33
CA LEU A 129 0.49 -7.35 -48.48
C LEU A 129 0.33 -8.75 -47.85
N GLU A 130 -0.75 -9.46 -48.21
CA GLU A 130 -0.87 -10.90 -47.94
C GLU A 130 -0.91 -11.78 -49.21
N SER A 131 -0.52 -11.23 -50.36
CA SER A 131 -0.41 -11.98 -51.63
C SER A 131 1.05 -12.15 -52.13
N ALA A 132 2.03 -11.47 -51.55
CA ALA A 132 3.42 -11.48 -52.05
C ALA A 132 4.38 -12.42 -51.27
N ALA A 133 3.88 -13.27 -50.38
CA ALA A 133 4.70 -14.18 -49.58
C ALA A 133 4.81 -15.61 -50.16
N ALA A 134 4.26 -15.89 -51.35
CA ALA A 134 4.26 -17.24 -51.93
C ALA A 134 5.01 -17.39 -53.27
N THR A 135 5.70 -16.36 -53.77
CA THR A 135 6.49 -16.46 -55.02
C THR A 135 7.88 -15.81 -54.93
N GLY A 136 8.43 -15.70 -53.72
CA GLY A 136 9.79 -15.19 -53.46
C GLY A 136 10.85 -16.27 -53.29
N ALA A 137 10.85 -17.32 -54.13
CA ALA A 137 11.82 -18.43 -54.02
C ALA A 137 12.59 -18.76 -55.32
N ALA A 138 12.43 -18.01 -56.41
CA ALA A 138 13.28 -18.21 -57.58
C ALA A 138 13.43 -16.90 -58.36
N THR A 139 14.67 -16.41 -58.43
CA THR A 139 15.29 -15.46 -59.39
C THR A 139 16.06 -14.30 -58.72
N ALA A 140 16.90 -14.64 -57.74
CA ALA A 140 17.99 -13.76 -57.29
C ALA A 140 19.25 -13.87 -58.18
N GLU A 141 19.25 -14.72 -59.22
CA GLU A 141 20.40 -14.93 -60.11
C GLU A 141 20.34 -14.14 -61.44
N THR A 142 19.21 -13.53 -61.81
CA THR A 142 19.05 -12.83 -63.11
C THR A 142 19.10 -11.30 -63.05
N ALA A 143 19.04 -10.70 -61.85
CA ALA A 143 19.21 -9.26 -61.67
C ALA A 143 20.63 -8.71 -61.97
N PRO A 144 21.75 -9.43 -61.71
CA PRO A 144 23.07 -8.91 -62.05
C PRO A 144 23.33 -8.94 -63.57
N GLU A 145 22.76 -9.89 -64.30
CA GLU A 145 22.97 -10.03 -65.75
C GLU A 145 22.33 -8.87 -66.52
N ALA A 146 21.08 -8.50 -66.20
CA ALA A 146 20.40 -7.36 -66.85
C ALA A 146 21.14 -6.03 -66.63
N TRP A 147 21.68 -5.80 -65.42
CA TRP A 147 22.48 -4.60 -65.12
C TRP A 147 23.86 -4.61 -65.78
N VAL A 148 24.44 -5.80 -65.96
CA VAL A 148 25.71 -5.96 -66.70
C VAL A 148 25.48 -5.71 -68.19
N GLU A 149 24.40 -6.23 -68.77
CA GLU A 149 24.02 -5.98 -70.16
C GLU A 149 23.71 -4.50 -70.45
N GLU A 150 22.97 -3.82 -69.56
CA GLU A 150 22.73 -2.38 -69.68
C GLU A 150 24.04 -1.58 -69.58
N ARG A 151 24.94 -1.97 -68.67
CA ARG A 151 26.24 -1.33 -68.51
C ARG A 151 27.17 -1.57 -69.70
N GLU A 152 27.14 -2.76 -70.30
CA GLU A 152 27.90 -3.06 -71.52
C GLU A 152 27.32 -2.36 -72.74
N GLY A 153 25.99 -2.26 -72.84
CA GLY A 153 25.30 -1.46 -73.86
C GLY A 153 25.66 0.02 -73.77
N LEU A 154 25.67 0.60 -72.56
CA LEU A 154 26.09 1.98 -72.34
C LEU A 154 27.58 2.18 -72.67
N ARG A 155 28.45 1.22 -72.37
CA ARG A 155 29.87 1.27 -72.73
C ARG A 155 30.09 1.26 -74.24
N LEU A 156 29.38 0.38 -74.96
CA LEU A 156 29.43 0.34 -76.42
C LEU A 156 28.92 1.65 -77.02
N ARG A 157 27.86 2.24 -76.46
CA ARG A 157 27.34 3.52 -76.92
C ARG A 157 28.29 4.67 -76.66
N ILE A 158 28.98 4.68 -75.52
CA ILE A 158 30.04 5.67 -75.22
C ILE A 158 31.20 5.51 -76.21
N ALA A 159 31.67 4.28 -76.46
CA ALA A 159 32.73 4.03 -77.43
C ALA A 159 32.33 4.45 -78.86
N GLU A 160 31.08 4.20 -79.25
CA GLU A 160 30.54 4.65 -80.54
C GLU A 160 30.52 6.19 -80.63
N LEU A 161 30.04 6.88 -79.58
CA LEU A 161 30.05 8.34 -79.52
C LEU A 161 31.48 8.92 -79.52
N GLU A 162 32.44 8.25 -78.88
CA GLU A 162 33.86 8.61 -78.93
C GLU A 162 34.43 8.47 -80.35
N THR A 163 34.09 7.40 -81.08
CA THR A 163 34.50 7.27 -82.49
C THR A 163 33.85 8.33 -83.38
N GLN A 164 32.57 8.66 -83.13
CA GLN A 164 31.86 9.71 -83.87
C GLN A 164 32.49 11.09 -83.63
N THR A 165 32.82 11.43 -82.38
CA THR A 165 33.50 12.70 -82.06
C THR A 165 34.90 12.76 -82.65
N GLN A 166 35.68 11.67 -82.62
CA GLN A 166 37.00 11.62 -83.27
C GLN A 166 36.90 11.79 -84.79
N ASN A 167 35.89 11.20 -85.43
CA ASN A 167 35.66 11.36 -86.86
C ASN A 167 35.24 12.79 -87.22
N LEU A 168 34.40 13.43 -86.41
CA LEU A 168 34.02 14.84 -86.58
C LEU A 168 35.23 15.77 -86.41
N LEU A 169 36.11 15.52 -85.42
CA LEU A 169 37.34 16.28 -85.24
C LEU A 169 38.28 16.14 -86.44
N ARG A 170 38.49 14.92 -86.95
CA ARG A 170 39.29 14.70 -88.17
C ARG A 170 38.69 15.36 -89.41
N ALA A 171 37.36 15.38 -89.53
CA ALA A 171 36.67 16.07 -90.60
C ALA A 171 36.86 17.58 -90.50
N ALA A 172 36.71 18.17 -89.30
CA ALA A 172 36.96 19.58 -89.05
C ALA A 172 38.43 19.97 -89.28
N GLU A 173 39.40 19.13 -88.89
CA GLU A 173 40.82 19.33 -89.21
C GLU A 173 41.10 19.29 -90.72
N LYS A 174 40.40 18.41 -91.45
CA LYS A 174 40.54 18.33 -92.92
C LYS A 174 39.92 19.55 -93.59
N GLU A 175 38.79 20.04 -93.10
CA GLU A 175 38.09 21.21 -93.60
C GLU A 175 38.89 22.49 -93.33
N THR A 176 39.42 22.68 -92.12
CA THR A 176 40.32 23.80 -91.79
C THR A 176 41.61 23.78 -92.62
N ARG A 177 42.20 22.61 -92.89
CA ARG A 177 43.35 22.49 -93.82
C ARG A 177 42.96 22.83 -95.26
N ALA A 178 41.76 22.47 -95.71
CA ALA A 178 41.27 22.82 -97.04
C ALA A 178 41.02 24.34 -97.16
N GLN A 179 40.39 24.94 -96.14
CA GLN A 179 40.18 26.39 -96.05
C GLN A 179 41.50 27.15 -95.99
N ASN A 180 42.49 26.69 -95.22
CA ASN A 180 43.82 27.32 -95.20
C ASN A 180 44.52 27.27 -96.56
N ARG A 181 44.38 26.17 -97.31
CA ARG A 181 44.88 26.08 -98.69
C ARG A 181 44.13 27.03 -99.62
N GLN A 182 42.81 27.18 -99.46
CA GLN A 182 42.02 28.14 -100.21
C GLN A 182 42.45 29.58 -99.92
N LEU A 183 42.66 29.93 -98.65
CA LEU A 183 43.18 31.24 -98.24
C LEU A 183 44.60 31.50 -98.76
N GLU A 184 45.49 30.51 -98.73
CA GLU A 184 46.83 30.64 -99.31
C GLU A 184 46.78 30.80 -100.84
N ASN A 185 45.89 30.07 -101.53
CA ASN A 185 45.70 30.22 -102.97
C ASN A 185 45.11 31.60 -103.31
N ALA A 186 44.11 32.07 -102.57
CA ALA A 186 43.55 33.42 -102.72
C ALA A 186 44.60 34.50 -102.45
N ARG A 187 45.46 34.32 -101.42
CA ARG A 187 46.58 35.23 -101.15
C ARG A 187 47.60 35.25 -102.30
N LYS A 188 47.92 34.09 -102.87
CA LYS A 188 48.79 33.98 -104.05
C LYS A 188 48.16 34.67 -105.27
N GLN A 189 46.87 34.47 -105.51
CA GLN A 189 46.14 35.14 -106.60
C GLN A 189 46.09 36.65 -106.41
N ILE A 190 45.82 37.13 -105.19
CA ILE A 190 45.87 38.56 -104.88
C ILE A 190 47.28 39.11 -105.11
N ALA A 191 48.33 38.37 -104.72
CA ALA A 191 49.71 38.79 -104.93
C ALA A 191 50.10 38.79 -106.43
N THR A 192 49.68 37.81 -107.23
CA THR A 192 49.92 37.80 -108.69
C THR A 192 49.18 38.94 -109.37
N LEU A 193 47.90 39.14 -109.02
CA LEU A 193 47.13 40.28 -109.54
C LEU A 193 47.79 41.60 -109.13
N GLN A 194 48.29 41.76 -107.90
CA GLN A 194 49.01 42.97 -107.49
C GLN A 194 50.26 43.24 -108.33
N VAL A 195 51.04 42.21 -108.67
CA VAL A 195 52.19 42.33 -109.57
C VAL A 195 51.74 42.71 -110.98
N GLU A 196 50.68 42.08 -111.51
CA GLU A 196 50.09 42.45 -112.80
C GLU A 196 49.57 43.90 -112.80
N LEU A 197 48.92 44.38 -111.73
CA LEU A 197 48.52 45.79 -111.59
C LEU A 197 49.75 46.73 -111.58
N GLU A 198 50.87 46.30 -111.01
CA GLU A 198 52.11 47.07 -110.97
C GLU A 198 52.83 47.09 -112.32
N GLU A 199 52.83 45.98 -113.06
CA GLU A 199 53.33 45.89 -114.44
C GLU A 199 52.47 46.74 -115.40
N LEU A 200 51.15 46.67 -115.29
CA LEU A 200 50.23 47.50 -116.08
C LEU A 200 50.38 49.00 -115.74
N ARG A 201 50.64 49.34 -114.48
CA ARG A 201 50.98 50.72 -114.08
C ARG A 201 52.31 51.19 -114.67
N GLN A 202 53.32 50.31 -114.75
CA GLN A 202 54.61 50.63 -115.35
C GLN A 202 54.50 50.82 -116.86
N LEU A 203 53.71 49.98 -117.55
CA LEU A 203 53.40 50.12 -118.98
C LEU A 203 52.60 51.41 -119.29
N ALA A 204 51.70 51.82 -118.40
CA ALA A 204 50.97 53.09 -118.53
C ALA A 204 51.83 54.33 -118.19
N ALA A 205 52.98 54.14 -117.53
CA ALA A 205 53.85 55.24 -117.08
C ALA A 205 55.04 55.53 -118.03
N ASP A 206 55.19 54.79 -119.13
CA ASP A 206 56.32 54.91 -120.07
C ASP A 206 56.03 55.97 -121.17
N PRO A 207 56.66 57.17 -121.18
CA PRO A 207 56.32 58.25 -122.10
C PRO A 207 57.50 58.57 -123.05
N ALA A 208 57.74 57.74 -124.07
CA ALA A 208 58.58 58.06 -125.25
C ALA A 208 58.47 56.89 -126.26
N ALA A 209 58.13 56.98 -127.57
CA ALA A 209 57.83 58.00 -128.57
C ALA A 209 57.46 57.22 -129.89
N PRO A 210 57.17 57.81 -131.08
CA PRO A 210 56.38 58.98 -131.48
C PRO A 210 55.18 58.62 -132.41
N ALA A 211 54.15 59.49 -132.44
CA ALA A 211 53.10 59.67 -133.45
C ALA A 211 52.81 58.53 -134.49
N ALA A 212 51.83 57.67 -134.21
CA ALA A 212 50.95 57.06 -135.23
C ALA A 212 49.66 56.44 -134.62
N GLU A 213 48.50 56.88 -135.12
CA GLU A 213 47.18 56.22 -135.17
C GLU A 213 46.26 56.09 -133.92
N PRO A 214 44.91 56.17 -134.09
CA PRO A 214 43.90 56.18 -133.01
C PRO A 214 43.62 54.80 -132.36
N ALA A 215 44.59 53.89 -132.36
CA ALA A 215 44.45 52.54 -131.79
C ALA A 215 44.85 52.47 -130.30
N GLU A 216 45.71 53.37 -129.81
CA GLU A 216 46.25 53.33 -128.45
C GLU A 216 45.25 53.76 -127.36
N VAL A 217 44.27 54.61 -127.69
CA VAL A 217 43.22 55.05 -126.74
C VAL A 217 42.32 53.88 -126.32
N ASN A 218 42.14 52.87 -127.18
CA ASN A 218 41.40 51.66 -126.83
C ASN A 218 42.21 50.72 -125.92
N ALA A 219 43.55 50.71 -126.04
CA ALA A 219 44.40 49.87 -125.22
C ALA A 219 44.51 50.40 -123.78
N THR A 220 44.61 51.72 -123.59
CA THR A 220 44.61 52.33 -122.25
C THR A 220 43.25 52.20 -121.56
N ALA A 221 42.14 52.33 -122.30
CA ALA A 221 40.79 52.13 -121.75
C ALA A 221 40.53 50.67 -121.33
N ALA A 222 40.99 49.70 -122.14
CA ALA A 222 40.87 48.28 -121.79
C ALA A 222 41.70 47.90 -120.56
N LEU A 223 42.85 48.55 -120.35
CA LEU A 223 43.66 48.38 -119.16
C LEU A 223 43.00 48.98 -117.92
N GLU A 224 42.43 50.18 -118.00
CA GLU A 224 41.69 50.79 -116.89
C GLU A 224 40.46 49.96 -116.50
N GLU A 225 39.74 49.41 -117.48
CA GLU A 225 38.61 48.51 -117.24
C GLU A 225 39.08 47.21 -116.53
N ALA A 226 40.22 46.64 -116.92
CA ALA A 226 40.82 45.49 -116.25
C ALA A 226 41.31 45.78 -114.81
N LEU A 227 41.82 46.99 -114.55
CA LEU A 227 42.19 47.41 -113.19
C LEU A 227 40.95 47.58 -112.30
N GLU A 228 39.84 48.07 -112.85
CA GLU A 228 38.58 48.20 -112.12
C GLU A 228 37.93 46.85 -111.83
N THR A 229 37.94 45.91 -112.78
CA THR A 229 37.45 44.54 -112.54
C THR A 229 38.27 43.83 -111.47
N ALA A 230 39.60 43.89 -111.53
CA ALA A 230 40.46 43.31 -110.50
C ALA A 230 40.24 43.94 -109.11
N ARG A 231 39.99 45.25 -109.04
CA ARG A 231 39.64 45.92 -107.76
C ARG A 231 38.28 45.48 -107.23
N ARG A 232 37.29 45.29 -108.09
CA ARG A 232 35.96 44.76 -107.71
C ARG A 232 36.10 43.32 -107.20
N GLU A 233 36.85 42.47 -107.90
CA GLU A 233 37.10 41.08 -107.48
C GLU A 233 37.82 40.99 -106.13
N ILE A 234 38.83 41.83 -105.87
CA ILE A 234 39.50 41.91 -104.56
C ILE A 234 38.52 42.40 -103.48
N GLY A 235 37.65 43.36 -103.79
CA GLY A 235 36.61 43.84 -102.89
C GLY A 235 35.59 42.76 -102.53
N ASP A 236 35.12 42.01 -103.52
CA ASP A 236 34.15 40.93 -103.35
C ASP A 236 34.77 39.76 -102.55
N LEU A 237 36.03 39.41 -102.79
CA LEU A 237 36.76 38.39 -102.02
C LEU A 237 36.96 38.80 -100.57
N ARG A 238 37.22 40.09 -100.28
CA ARG A 238 37.33 40.60 -98.91
C ARG A 238 35.99 40.55 -98.19
N GLN A 239 34.91 40.98 -98.83
CA GLN A 239 33.57 40.90 -98.26
C GLN A 239 33.14 39.44 -98.03
N ALA A 240 33.49 38.52 -98.93
CA ALA A 240 33.25 37.09 -98.73
C ALA A 240 34.01 36.55 -97.51
N ALA A 241 35.30 36.90 -97.37
CA ALA A 241 36.11 36.51 -96.22
C ALA A 241 35.61 37.12 -94.89
N GLU A 242 35.12 38.36 -94.89
CA GLU A 242 34.52 38.99 -93.71
C GLU A 242 33.21 38.28 -93.30
N ARG A 243 32.34 37.95 -94.27
CA ARG A 243 31.12 37.16 -94.00
C ARG A 243 31.46 35.76 -93.46
N GLU A 244 32.49 35.12 -94.00
CA GLU A 244 32.98 33.83 -93.49
C GLU A 244 33.53 33.97 -92.05
N SER A 245 34.28 35.03 -91.76
CA SER A 245 34.76 35.32 -90.40
C SER A 245 33.60 35.58 -89.43
N ASP A 246 32.59 36.36 -89.82
CA ASP A 246 31.43 36.67 -88.98
C ASP A 246 30.59 35.43 -88.70
N THR A 247 30.39 34.56 -89.69
CA THR A 247 29.68 33.29 -89.51
C THR A 247 30.45 32.31 -88.62
N GLN A 248 31.78 32.28 -88.72
CA GLN A 248 32.63 31.51 -87.80
C GLN A 248 32.58 32.08 -86.37
N GLN A 249 32.65 33.40 -86.22
CA GLN A 249 32.55 34.07 -84.92
C GLN A 249 31.21 33.76 -84.25
N ALA A 250 30.10 33.84 -85.00
CA ALA A 250 28.78 33.49 -84.51
C ALA A 250 28.70 32.03 -84.05
N ARG A 251 29.27 31.11 -84.83
CA ARG A 251 29.31 29.68 -84.47
C ARG A 251 30.18 29.40 -83.25
N ILE A 252 31.29 30.11 -83.07
CA ILE A 252 32.11 30.03 -81.85
C ILE A 252 31.29 30.50 -80.64
N THR A 253 30.62 31.64 -80.72
CA THR A 253 29.79 32.13 -79.60
C THR A 253 28.63 31.20 -79.27
N GLU A 254 28.03 30.55 -80.27
CA GLU A 254 26.98 29.55 -80.06
C GLU A 254 27.53 28.30 -79.35
N LEU A 255 28.70 27.80 -79.75
CA LEU A 255 29.35 26.67 -79.10
C LEU A 255 29.80 26.99 -77.67
N GLU A 256 30.28 28.21 -77.41
CA GLU A 256 30.63 28.68 -76.07
C GLU A 256 29.39 28.74 -75.16
N GLN A 257 28.25 29.22 -75.68
CA GLN A 257 26.97 29.20 -74.96
C GLN A 257 26.50 27.77 -74.66
N GLN A 258 26.60 26.86 -75.63
CA GLN A 258 26.26 25.45 -75.43
C GLN A 258 27.17 24.79 -74.39
N LEU A 259 28.47 25.11 -74.37
CA LEU A 259 29.42 24.59 -73.40
C LEU A 259 29.16 25.14 -71.99
N ALA A 260 28.83 26.43 -71.87
CA ALA A 260 28.41 27.03 -70.60
C ALA A 260 27.12 26.35 -70.07
N ALA A 261 26.10 26.18 -70.91
CA ALA A 261 24.87 25.49 -70.54
C ALA A 261 25.11 24.03 -70.14
N ALA A 262 26.01 23.32 -70.82
CA ALA A 262 26.41 21.96 -70.46
C ALA A 262 27.16 21.90 -69.13
N ALA A 263 28.00 22.89 -68.83
CA ALA A 263 28.71 23.01 -67.55
C ALA A 263 27.73 23.26 -66.39
N ASP A 264 26.74 24.13 -66.58
CA ASP A 264 25.69 24.39 -65.60
C ASP A 264 24.84 23.13 -65.35
N ALA A 265 24.47 22.41 -66.41
CA ALA A 265 23.75 21.15 -66.30
C ALA A 265 24.58 20.07 -65.55
N ALA A 266 25.89 19.99 -65.81
CA ALA A 266 26.79 19.10 -65.09
C ALA A 266 26.89 19.48 -63.59
N GLY A 267 26.92 20.78 -63.28
CA GLY A 267 26.86 21.31 -61.92
C GLY A 267 25.57 20.91 -61.20
N ALA A 268 24.42 21.04 -61.86
CA ALA A 268 23.12 20.62 -61.32
C ALA A 268 23.07 19.11 -61.04
N VAL A 269 23.60 18.28 -61.95
CA VAL A 269 23.68 16.83 -61.74
C VAL A 269 24.61 16.46 -60.58
N ALA A 270 25.72 17.17 -60.41
CA ALA A 270 26.61 16.97 -59.26
C ALA A 270 25.93 17.34 -57.93
N ALA A 271 25.17 18.44 -57.89
CA ALA A 271 24.39 18.82 -56.72
C ALA A 271 23.33 17.76 -56.37
N LEU A 272 22.57 17.27 -57.36
CA LEU A 272 21.58 16.21 -57.15
C LEU A 272 22.20 14.89 -56.65
N ARG A 273 23.42 14.55 -57.09
CA ARG A 273 24.15 13.39 -56.57
C ARG A 273 24.55 13.58 -55.11
N ALA A 274 25.06 14.77 -54.76
CA ALA A 274 25.40 15.09 -53.38
C ALA A 274 24.16 15.04 -52.46
N ASP A 275 23.02 15.55 -52.93
CA ASP A 275 21.76 15.49 -52.16
C ASP A 275 21.24 14.06 -52.05
N LYS A 276 21.37 13.23 -53.09
CA LYS A 276 21.04 11.80 -53.01
C LYS A 276 21.90 11.07 -51.98
N GLU A 277 23.20 11.34 -51.94
CA GLU A 277 24.13 10.75 -50.97
C GLU A 277 23.80 11.19 -49.53
N ARG A 278 23.46 12.47 -49.34
CA ARG A 278 22.97 12.99 -48.04
C ARG A 278 21.70 12.29 -47.60
N LEU A 279 20.69 12.19 -48.48
CA LEU A 279 19.43 11.51 -48.17
C LEU A 279 19.63 10.01 -47.88
N ALA A 280 20.57 9.36 -48.58
CA ALA A 280 20.91 7.97 -48.29
C ALA A 280 21.58 7.82 -46.91
N ALA A 281 22.44 8.75 -46.52
CA ALA A 281 23.04 8.78 -45.19
C ALA A 281 21.98 9.03 -44.09
N ASP A 282 21.07 9.97 -44.32
CA ASP A 282 19.96 10.28 -43.40
C ASP A 282 19.02 9.07 -43.24
N LEU A 283 18.69 8.39 -44.34
CA LEU A 283 17.90 7.15 -44.30
C LEU A 283 18.61 6.07 -43.46
N GLY A 284 19.92 5.90 -43.63
CA GLY A 284 20.71 4.98 -42.82
C GLY A 284 20.71 5.35 -41.33
N ALA A 285 20.82 6.64 -41.01
CA ALA A 285 20.72 7.14 -39.63
C ALA A 285 19.34 6.87 -39.01
N VAL A 286 18.26 7.07 -39.77
CA VAL A 286 16.89 6.76 -39.31
C VAL A 286 16.69 5.26 -39.10
N GLN A 287 17.20 4.41 -40.00
CA GLN A 287 17.10 2.95 -39.86
C GLN A 287 17.86 2.43 -38.64
N THR A 288 19.07 2.96 -38.38
CA THR A 288 19.84 2.60 -37.18
C THR A 288 19.16 3.08 -35.90
N ALA A 289 18.59 4.29 -35.89
CA ALA A 289 17.78 4.78 -34.78
C ALA A 289 16.53 3.90 -34.54
N GLN A 290 15.85 3.48 -35.61
CA GLN A 290 14.70 2.58 -35.52
C GLN A 290 15.08 1.21 -34.96
N ALA A 291 16.22 0.65 -35.38
CA ALA A 291 16.74 -0.60 -34.84
C ALA A 291 17.06 -0.47 -33.34
N ALA A 292 17.68 0.64 -32.92
CA ALA A 292 17.96 0.92 -31.52
C ALA A 292 16.68 1.07 -30.68
N LEU A 293 15.64 1.72 -31.20
CA LEU A 293 14.33 1.83 -30.54
C LEU A 293 13.64 0.48 -30.41
N ARG A 294 13.71 -0.39 -31.42
CA ARG A 294 13.19 -1.76 -31.35
C ARG A 294 13.91 -2.60 -30.29
N ALA A 295 15.25 -2.48 -30.21
CA ALA A 295 16.02 -3.15 -29.17
C ALA A 295 15.62 -2.67 -27.76
N ARG A 296 15.48 -1.36 -27.56
CA ARG A 296 15.01 -0.79 -26.28
C ARG A 296 13.59 -1.24 -25.93
N LEU A 297 12.69 -1.35 -26.90
CA LEU A 297 11.35 -1.88 -26.68
C LEU A 297 11.38 -3.34 -26.22
N ALA A 298 12.25 -4.17 -26.80
CA ALA A 298 12.43 -5.56 -26.37
C ALA A 298 12.97 -5.64 -24.93
N GLU A 299 13.97 -4.83 -24.57
CA GLU A 299 14.49 -4.74 -23.19
C GLU A 299 13.40 -4.30 -22.19
N LEU A 300 12.58 -3.31 -22.56
CA LEU A 300 11.45 -2.86 -21.74
C LEU A 300 10.37 -3.94 -21.59
N GLN A 301 10.12 -4.74 -22.62
CA GLN A 301 9.19 -5.87 -22.54
C GLN A 301 9.73 -6.99 -21.64
N GLU A 302 11.03 -7.27 -21.68
CA GLU A 302 11.67 -8.25 -20.81
C GLU A 302 11.60 -7.82 -19.34
N THR A 303 11.97 -6.57 -19.04
CA THR A 303 11.84 -6.03 -17.68
C THR A 303 10.39 -5.96 -17.20
N ALA A 304 9.43 -5.68 -18.08
CA ALA A 304 8.00 -5.77 -17.76
C ALA A 304 7.57 -7.22 -17.44
N ALA A 305 8.09 -8.22 -18.18
CA ALA A 305 7.82 -9.62 -17.90
C ALA A 305 8.46 -10.08 -16.57
N GLU A 306 9.67 -9.62 -16.26
CA GLU A 306 10.33 -9.89 -14.97
C GLU A 306 9.57 -9.27 -13.80
N THR A 307 9.14 -8.01 -13.93
CA THR A 307 8.36 -7.35 -12.88
C THR A 307 6.99 -8.00 -12.67
N ALA A 308 6.36 -8.52 -13.73
CA ALA A 308 5.14 -9.33 -13.61
C ALA A 308 5.41 -10.63 -12.84
N ARG A 309 6.47 -11.38 -13.19
CA ARG A 309 6.87 -12.61 -12.47
C ARG A 309 7.15 -12.36 -10.99
N LEU A 310 7.85 -11.27 -10.67
CA LEU A 310 8.13 -10.89 -9.28
C LEU A 310 6.85 -10.51 -8.54
N ARG A 311 5.90 -9.83 -9.19
CA ARG A 311 4.59 -9.50 -8.60
C ARG A 311 3.79 -10.76 -8.29
N ASP A 312 3.76 -11.73 -9.20
CA ASP A 312 3.07 -13.01 -9.00
C ASP A 312 3.73 -13.82 -7.87
N ALA A 313 5.06 -13.83 -7.80
CA ALA A 313 5.79 -14.48 -6.70
C ALA A 313 5.50 -13.83 -5.34
N LEU A 314 5.47 -12.49 -5.28
CA LEU A 314 5.06 -11.75 -4.08
C LEU A 314 3.58 -12.00 -3.72
N GLY A 315 2.71 -12.15 -4.72
CA GLY A 315 1.33 -12.55 -4.54
C GLY A 315 1.22 -13.91 -3.86
N GLY A 316 1.94 -14.92 -4.37
CA GLY A 316 2.00 -16.25 -3.77
C GLY A 316 2.54 -16.25 -2.34
N GLN A 317 3.61 -15.50 -2.07
CA GLN A 317 4.15 -15.36 -0.71
C GLN A 317 3.16 -14.69 0.26
N ASN A 318 2.40 -13.69 -0.21
CA ASN A 318 1.37 -13.07 0.60
C ASN A 318 0.22 -14.03 0.91
N GLU A 319 -0.20 -14.85 -0.06
CA GLU A 319 -1.20 -15.90 0.18
C GLU A 319 -0.72 -16.93 1.21
N GLU A 320 0.54 -17.35 1.15
CA GLU A 320 1.16 -18.22 2.15
C GLU A 320 1.19 -17.57 3.54
N LEU A 321 1.56 -16.29 3.63
CA LEU A 321 1.54 -15.54 4.89
C LEU A 321 0.12 -15.43 5.46
N GLU A 322 -0.89 -15.19 4.64
CA GLU A 322 -2.29 -15.16 5.09
C GLU A 322 -2.77 -16.54 5.55
N ARG A 323 -2.38 -17.63 4.86
CA ARG A 323 -2.64 -19.01 5.33
C ARG A 323 -2.01 -19.26 6.69
N LEU A 324 -0.74 -18.92 6.87
CA LEU A 324 -0.04 -19.08 8.16
C LEU A 324 -0.66 -18.21 9.28
N ARG A 325 -1.14 -17.01 8.96
CA ARG A 325 -1.89 -16.16 9.90
C ARG A 325 -3.21 -16.80 10.31
N ALA A 326 -3.97 -17.33 9.35
CA ALA A 326 -5.22 -18.03 9.60
C ALA A 326 -5.01 -19.28 10.46
N GLU A 327 -3.99 -20.10 10.15
CA GLU A 327 -3.61 -21.27 10.95
C GLU A 327 -3.22 -20.87 12.38
N ARG A 328 -2.47 -19.77 12.55
CA ARG A 328 -2.10 -19.26 13.87
C ARG A 328 -3.32 -18.79 14.67
N LEU A 329 -4.26 -18.09 14.03
CA LEU A 329 -5.52 -17.66 14.64
C LEU A 329 -6.37 -18.86 15.06
N GLN A 330 -6.47 -19.88 14.20
CA GLN A 330 -7.17 -21.12 14.51
C GLN A 330 -6.49 -21.86 15.68
N GLY A 331 -5.16 -21.93 15.69
CA GLY A 331 -4.39 -22.49 16.80
C GLY A 331 -4.57 -21.73 18.11
N GLN A 332 -4.72 -20.40 18.06
CA GLN A 332 -5.06 -19.59 19.25
C GLN A 332 -6.49 -19.84 19.74
N SER A 333 -7.46 -19.97 18.83
CA SER A 333 -8.83 -20.35 19.20
C SER A 333 -8.86 -21.71 19.88
N ALA A 334 -8.23 -22.73 19.27
CA ALA A 334 -8.15 -24.07 19.84
C ALA A 334 -7.48 -24.08 21.22
N ARG A 335 -6.45 -23.25 21.44
CA ARG A 335 -5.83 -23.10 22.77
C ARG A 335 -6.79 -22.47 23.78
N LYS A 336 -7.56 -21.46 23.39
CA LYS A 336 -8.60 -20.88 24.26
C LYS A 336 -9.65 -21.93 24.60
N ASP A 337 -10.09 -22.72 23.63
CA ASP A 337 -11.06 -23.80 23.84
C ASP A 337 -10.51 -24.89 24.76
N VAL A 338 -9.22 -25.23 24.65
CA VAL A 338 -8.57 -26.16 25.59
C VAL A 338 -8.52 -25.57 27.00
N GLU A 339 -8.21 -24.28 27.17
CA GLU A 339 -8.21 -23.64 28.49
C GLU A 339 -9.63 -23.56 29.09
N THR A 340 -10.67 -23.25 28.30
CA THR A 340 -12.05 -23.29 28.79
C THR A 340 -12.48 -24.71 29.18
N LEU A 341 -12.09 -25.72 28.40
CA LEU A 341 -12.32 -27.13 28.76
C LEU A 341 -11.57 -27.54 30.03
N LYS A 342 -10.34 -27.09 30.25
CA LYS A 342 -9.60 -27.34 31.50
C LYS A 342 -10.31 -26.75 32.71
N VAL A 343 -10.79 -25.50 32.61
CA VAL A 343 -11.57 -24.86 33.67
C VAL A 343 -12.85 -25.67 33.93
N ARG A 344 -13.55 -26.06 32.88
CA ARG A 344 -14.77 -26.88 33.01
C ARG A 344 -14.52 -28.25 33.64
N ILE A 345 -13.42 -28.91 33.28
CA ILE A 345 -13.02 -30.18 33.90
C ILE A 345 -12.71 -29.96 35.38
N ALA A 346 -11.99 -28.89 35.76
CA ALA A 346 -11.71 -28.56 37.14
C ALA A 346 -12.99 -28.29 37.95
N GLU A 347 -13.95 -27.55 37.39
CA GLU A 347 -15.27 -27.35 37.99
C GLU A 347 -16.01 -28.68 38.22
N LEU A 348 -16.06 -29.56 37.21
CA LEU A 348 -16.72 -30.85 37.32
C LEU A 348 -16.04 -31.76 38.34
N VAL A 349 -14.71 -31.76 38.40
CA VAL A 349 -13.94 -32.49 39.43
C VAL A 349 -14.26 -31.94 40.82
N GLY A 350 -14.37 -30.61 40.98
CA GLY A 350 -14.80 -29.99 42.23
C GLY A 350 -16.21 -30.42 42.63
N GLN A 351 -17.17 -30.40 41.70
CA GLN A 351 -18.54 -30.87 41.94
C GLN A 351 -18.59 -32.35 42.34
N ILE A 352 -17.78 -33.21 41.73
CA ILE A 352 -17.68 -34.62 42.10
C ILE A 352 -17.13 -34.77 43.53
N ALA A 353 -16.13 -33.99 43.91
CA ALA A 353 -15.58 -33.98 45.27
C ALA A 353 -16.62 -33.52 46.30
N ASP A 354 -17.38 -32.46 46.00
CA ASP A 354 -18.47 -31.97 46.84
C ASP A 354 -19.57 -33.03 46.99
N HIS A 355 -19.94 -33.70 45.88
CA HIS A 355 -20.87 -34.82 45.94
C HIS A 355 -20.36 -35.99 46.77
N ALA A 356 -19.07 -36.30 46.70
CA ALA A 356 -18.46 -37.34 47.54
C ALA A 356 -18.54 -36.95 49.04
N ALA A 357 -18.25 -35.70 49.39
CA ALA A 357 -18.38 -35.20 50.76
C ALA A 357 -19.84 -35.21 51.26
N ILE A 358 -20.80 -34.84 50.41
CA ILE A 358 -22.23 -34.96 50.72
C ILE A 358 -22.58 -36.42 50.95
N THR A 359 -22.11 -37.34 50.10
CA THR A 359 -22.39 -38.78 50.23
C THR A 359 -21.83 -39.35 51.54
N GLU A 360 -20.62 -38.94 51.93
CA GLU A 360 -20.03 -39.30 53.23
C GLU A 360 -20.85 -38.74 54.40
N SER A 361 -21.29 -37.48 54.32
CA SER A 361 -22.15 -36.87 55.34
C SER A 361 -23.51 -37.57 55.47
N VAL A 362 -24.10 -38.00 54.35
CA VAL A 362 -25.32 -38.79 54.32
C VAL A 362 -25.09 -40.16 54.95
N GLY A 363 -23.96 -40.82 54.66
CA GLY A 363 -23.57 -42.07 55.31
C GLY A 363 -23.42 -41.93 56.83
N MET A 364 -22.78 -40.86 57.29
CA MET A 364 -22.65 -40.54 58.73
C MET A 364 -24.01 -40.24 59.39
N LEU A 365 -24.91 -39.56 58.69
CA LEU A 365 -26.27 -39.33 59.19
C LEU A 365 -27.08 -40.63 59.24
N GLN A 366 -26.95 -41.51 58.25
CA GLN A 366 -27.62 -42.82 58.24
C GLN A 366 -27.16 -43.70 59.40
N THR A 367 -25.86 -43.79 59.67
CA THR A 367 -25.34 -44.54 60.83
C THR A 367 -25.78 -43.94 62.17
N ARG A 368 -25.88 -42.61 62.25
CA ARG A 368 -26.43 -41.95 63.44
C ARG A 368 -27.93 -42.21 63.61
N CYS A 369 -28.70 -42.24 62.52
CA CYS A 369 -30.11 -42.61 62.58
C CYS A 369 -30.29 -44.06 63.03
N THR A 370 -29.52 -45.01 62.48
CA THR A 370 -29.63 -46.43 62.86
C THR A 370 -29.24 -46.65 64.33
N THR A 371 -28.17 -46.02 64.81
CA THR A 371 -27.78 -46.09 66.23
C THR A 371 -28.81 -45.44 67.16
N LEU A 372 -29.43 -44.33 66.74
CA LEU A 372 -30.54 -43.73 67.48
C LEU A 372 -31.76 -44.65 67.50
N GLU A 373 -32.11 -45.28 66.38
CA GLU A 373 -33.19 -46.26 66.29
C GLU A 373 -32.95 -47.47 67.19
N GLU A 374 -31.73 -48.02 67.20
CA GLU A 374 -31.32 -49.09 68.12
C GLU A 374 -31.42 -48.66 69.58
N SER A 375 -30.92 -47.47 69.94
CA SER A 375 -31.02 -46.94 71.30
C SER A 375 -32.47 -46.71 71.73
N LEU A 376 -33.33 -46.28 70.81
CA LEU A 376 -34.74 -46.07 71.04
C LEU A 376 -35.47 -47.41 71.20
N HIS A 377 -35.06 -48.42 70.43
CA HIS A 377 -35.56 -49.79 70.58
C HIS A 377 -35.19 -50.37 71.95
N GLN A 378 -33.92 -50.26 72.36
CA GLN A 378 -33.45 -50.67 73.69
C GLN A 378 -34.18 -49.90 74.81
N ALA A 379 -34.41 -48.60 74.64
CA ALA A 379 -35.19 -47.82 75.59
C ALA A 379 -36.65 -48.31 75.67
N ARG A 380 -37.27 -48.66 74.54
CA ARG A 380 -38.63 -49.25 74.50
C ARG A 380 -38.67 -50.63 75.16
N GLU A 381 -37.67 -51.48 74.93
CA GLU A 381 -37.55 -52.79 75.58
C GLU A 381 -37.39 -52.64 77.09
N SER A 382 -36.46 -51.81 77.56
CA SER A 382 -36.29 -51.54 78.99
C SER A 382 -37.55 -50.96 79.64
N TYR A 383 -38.28 -50.09 78.93
CA TYR A 383 -39.57 -49.57 79.39
C TYR A 383 -40.65 -50.66 79.44
N ALA A 384 -40.68 -51.58 78.47
CA ALA A 384 -41.58 -52.72 78.48
C ALA A 384 -41.25 -53.68 79.63
N GLU A 385 -39.97 -53.92 79.92
CA GLU A 385 -39.52 -54.69 81.09
C GLU A 385 -39.95 -54.01 82.41
N LEU A 386 -39.78 -52.69 82.54
CA LEU A 386 -40.22 -51.94 83.71
C LEU A 386 -41.75 -51.99 83.88
N LEU A 387 -42.51 -51.89 82.78
CA LEU A 387 -43.96 -52.06 82.82
C LEU A 387 -44.36 -53.48 83.20
N ALA A 388 -43.71 -54.51 82.66
CA ALA A 388 -43.96 -55.90 83.02
C ALA A 388 -43.64 -56.15 84.50
N PHE A 389 -42.54 -55.60 85.00
CA PHE A 389 -42.18 -55.66 86.42
C PHE A 389 -43.19 -54.95 87.32
N SER A 390 -43.64 -53.74 86.94
CA SER A 390 -44.68 -53.01 87.68
C SER A 390 -46.00 -53.78 87.68
N ASN A 391 -46.45 -54.26 86.52
CA ASN A 391 -47.67 -55.03 86.40
C ASN A 391 -47.59 -56.34 87.20
N GLY A 392 -46.43 -57.01 87.20
CA GLY A 392 -46.19 -58.21 88.01
C GLY A 392 -46.30 -57.90 89.50
N ARG A 393 -45.68 -56.81 89.97
CA ARG A 393 -45.79 -56.35 91.36
C ARG A 393 -47.23 -55.98 91.73
N ASP A 394 -47.95 -55.31 90.83
CA ASP A 394 -49.35 -54.95 91.04
C ASP A 394 -50.24 -56.20 91.10
N GLN A 395 -49.97 -57.20 90.27
CA GLN A 395 -50.65 -58.49 90.30
C GLN A 395 -50.34 -59.26 91.59
N GLU A 396 -49.09 -59.32 92.04
CA GLU A 396 -48.72 -59.90 93.34
C GLU A 396 -49.43 -59.18 94.50
N HIS A 397 -49.52 -57.85 94.45
CA HIS A 397 -50.28 -57.08 95.43
C HIS A 397 -51.79 -57.39 95.39
N GLN A 398 -52.38 -57.54 94.20
CA GLN A 398 -53.78 -57.93 94.04
C GLN A 398 -54.04 -59.34 94.55
N GLU A 399 -53.17 -60.31 94.24
CA GLU A 399 -53.25 -61.69 94.73
C GLU A 399 -53.11 -61.72 96.25
N ALA A 400 -52.19 -60.94 96.84
CA ALA A 400 -52.06 -60.81 98.28
C ALA A 400 -53.31 -60.18 98.93
N GLN A 401 -53.93 -59.18 98.30
CA GLN A 401 -55.19 -58.59 98.76
C GLN A 401 -56.35 -59.59 98.67
N GLN A 402 -56.43 -60.37 97.60
CA GLN A 402 -57.44 -61.43 97.45
C GLN A 402 -57.23 -62.55 98.47
N ALA A 403 -55.99 -62.97 98.72
CA ALA A 403 -55.67 -63.96 99.74
C ALA A 403 -56.00 -63.45 101.15
N ALA A 404 -55.69 -62.18 101.45
CA ALA A 404 -56.08 -61.55 102.70
C ALA A 404 -57.61 -61.43 102.82
N GLY A 405 -58.32 -61.11 101.73
CA GLY A 405 -59.77 -61.11 101.65
C GLY A 405 -60.37 -62.49 101.93
N ALA A 406 -59.86 -63.55 101.30
CA ALA A 406 -60.28 -64.93 101.54
C ALA A 406 -59.98 -65.39 102.98
N GLN A 407 -58.84 -64.97 103.55
CA GLN A 407 -58.53 -65.20 104.97
C GLN A 407 -59.53 -64.49 105.88
N HIS A 408 -59.89 -63.23 105.58
CA HIS A 408 -60.91 -62.50 106.31
C HIS A 408 -62.29 -63.16 106.19
N GLU A 409 -62.70 -63.60 105.00
CA GLU A 409 -63.95 -64.34 104.80
C GLU A 409 -63.95 -65.67 105.54
N ALA A 410 -62.84 -66.41 105.55
CA ALA A 410 -62.71 -67.65 106.31
C ALA A 410 -62.79 -67.41 107.82
N LEU A 411 -62.14 -66.36 108.33
CA LEU A 411 -62.24 -65.94 109.72
C LEU A 411 -63.66 -65.48 110.06
N GLN A 412 -64.34 -64.77 109.16
CA GLN A 412 -65.72 -64.35 109.32
C GLN A 412 -66.67 -65.56 109.37
N ALA A 413 -66.47 -66.55 108.50
CA ALA A 413 -67.24 -67.80 108.49
C ALA A 413 -67.01 -68.62 109.77
N GLN A 414 -65.78 -68.65 110.29
CA GLN A 414 -65.48 -69.25 111.59
C GLN A 414 -66.19 -68.52 112.74
N LEU A 415 -66.25 -67.19 112.66
CA LEU A 415 -66.93 -66.34 113.65
C LEU A 415 -68.46 -66.51 113.59
N ASP A 416 -69.04 -66.64 112.40
CA ASP A 416 -70.45 -66.94 112.20
C ASP A 416 -70.82 -68.37 112.65
N ALA A 417 -69.95 -69.36 112.41
CA ALA A 417 -70.11 -70.71 112.93
C ALA A 417 -70.01 -70.73 114.46
N ALA A 418 -69.09 -69.97 115.05
CA ALA A 418 -69.02 -69.78 116.49
C ALA A 418 -70.30 -69.10 117.02
N ALA A 419 -70.80 -68.06 116.36
CA ALA A 419 -72.06 -67.40 116.73
C ALA A 419 -73.28 -68.32 116.60
N ALA A 420 -73.31 -69.24 115.63
CA ALA A 420 -74.33 -70.27 115.50
C ALA A 420 -74.24 -71.31 116.62
N SER A 421 -73.02 -71.70 117.02
CA SER A 421 -72.81 -72.61 118.16
C SER A 421 -73.23 -71.96 119.49
N VAL A 422 -72.95 -70.67 119.67
CA VAL A 422 -73.41 -69.89 120.84
C VAL A 422 -74.94 -69.81 120.84
N ARG A 423 -75.57 -69.53 119.68
CA ARG A 423 -77.04 -69.53 119.55
C ARG A 423 -77.66 -70.88 119.91
N SER A 424 -77.07 -71.98 119.43
CA SER A 424 -77.48 -73.35 119.78
C SER A 424 -77.34 -73.64 121.27
N LEU A 425 -76.25 -73.21 121.90
CA LEU A 425 -76.04 -73.37 123.35
C LEU A 425 -77.02 -72.52 124.16
N THR A 426 -77.35 -71.31 123.71
CA THR A 426 -78.39 -70.49 124.35
C THR A 426 -79.79 -71.10 124.21
N GLU A 427 -80.14 -71.70 123.06
CA GLU A 427 -81.41 -72.42 122.89
C GLU A 427 -81.49 -73.67 123.77
N GLN A 428 -80.38 -74.40 123.95
CA GLN A 428 -80.28 -75.53 124.88
C GLN A 428 -80.42 -75.08 126.35
N LEU A 429 -79.91 -73.89 126.69
CA LEU A 429 -80.05 -73.28 128.03
C LEU A 429 -81.50 -72.83 128.29
N GLU A 430 -82.15 -72.22 127.29
CA GLU A 430 -83.56 -71.80 127.39
C GLU A 430 -84.52 -72.99 127.47
N ALA A 431 -84.22 -74.11 126.81
CA ALA A 431 -84.99 -75.36 126.95
C ALA A 431 -84.87 -76.00 128.35
N ALA A 432 -83.70 -75.89 128.99
CA ALA A 432 -83.48 -76.37 130.36
C ALA A 432 -84.18 -75.52 131.43
N THR A 433 -84.50 -74.24 131.13
CA THR A 433 -85.13 -73.31 132.09
C THR A 433 -86.67 -73.36 132.17
N ARG A 434 -87.34 -74.20 131.36
CA ARG A 434 -88.82 -74.34 131.38
C ARG A 434 -89.35 -75.54 132.18
N GLN A 435 -88.48 -76.36 132.77
CA GLN A 435 -88.87 -77.44 133.69
C GLN A 435 -88.38 -77.16 135.11
N GLU A 436 -89.36 -76.75 135.93
CA GLU A 436 -89.39 -76.73 137.40
C GLU A 436 -88.62 -75.62 138.16
N PRO A 437 -89.38 -74.89 138.98
CA PRO A 437 -89.03 -74.81 140.40
C PRO A 437 -90.17 -75.33 141.28
N ALA A 438 -90.20 -76.64 141.52
CA ALA A 438 -90.80 -77.25 142.72
C ALA A 438 -89.74 -77.84 143.69
N ARG A 439 -88.45 -77.91 143.29
CA ARG A 439 -87.38 -78.53 144.10
C ARG A 439 -86.40 -77.56 144.80
N VAL A 440 -86.58 -76.25 144.67
CA VAL A 440 -85.64 -75.26 145.24
C VAL A 440 -86.05 -74.76 146.65
N ARG A 441 -87.21 -75.17 147.18
CA ARG A 441 -87.55 -74.91 148.60
C ARG A 441 -86.94 -75.92 149.59
N GLU A 442 -86.33 -77.01 149.11
CA GLU A 442 -85.68 -78.02 149.97
C GLU A 442 -84.18 -77.72 150.24
N LEU A 443 -83.53 -76.86 149.44
CA LEU A 443 -82.10 -76.55 149.55
C LEU A 443 -81.77 -75.22 150.28
N ALA A 444 -82.79 -74.42 150.60
CA ALA A 444 -82.62 -73.16 151.35
C ALA A 444 -82.42 -73.34 152.87
N ALA A 445 -82.48 -74.58 153.38
CA ALA A 445 -82.19 -74.91 154.78
C ALA A 445 -80.74 -75.39 155.03
N ARG A 446 -79.88 -75.53 154.00
CA ARG A 446 -78.57 -76.20 154.11
C ARG A 446 -77.31 -75.37 153.84
N LEU A 447 -77.39 -74.08 153.52
CA LEU A 447 -76.18 -73.31 153.23
C LEU A 447 -76.13 -71.91 153.86
N ARG A 448 -76.86 -71.72 154.98
CA ARG A 448 -76.47 -70.75 156.03
C ARG A 448 -75.25 -71.22 156.85
N ASP A 449 -74.71 -72.41 156.57
CA ASP A 449 -73.55 -72.98 157.27
C ASP A 449 -72.21 -72.82 156.52
N GLN A 450 -72.15 -72.19 155.34
CA GLN A 450 -70.90 -72.09 154.55
C GLN A 450 -70.49 -70.67 154.13
N GLU A 451 -71.06 -69.63 154.74
CA GLU A 451 -70.61 -68.24 154.58
C GLU A 451 -69.32 -67.88 155.37
N MET A 452 -68.58 -68.84 155.92
CA MET A 452 -67.40 -68.58 156.77
C MET A 452 -66.10 -69.24 156.26
N LEU A 453 -65.78 -69.10 154.97
CA LEU A 453 -64.44 -69.29 154.38
C LEU A 453 -64.22 -68.30 153.20
N VAL A 454 -64.45 -67.00 153.39
CA VAL A 454 -63.38 -66.04 153.76
C VAL A 454 -62.23 -65.98 152.73
N ALA A 455 -62.28 -64.92 151.92
CA ALA A 455 -61.29 -63.84 151.91
C ALA A 455 -59.79 -64.14 151.69
N GLY A 456 -59.42 -65.23 151.00
CA GLY A 456 -58.01 -65.63 150.87
C GLY A 456 -57.23 -65.26 149.60
N VAL A 457 -57.83 -64.93 148.45
CA VAL A 457 -57.06 -64.95 147.17
C VAL A 457 -57.06 -63.62 146.41
N LEU A 458 -57.52 -62.53 147.03
CA LEU A 458 -57.34 -61.15 146.52
C LEU A 458 -55.93 -60.59 146.81
N ALA A 459 -54.87 -61.38 146.59
CA ALA A 459 -53.48 -60.99 146.86
C ALA A 459 -52.49 -61.20 145.69
N GLU A 460 -52.85 -61.85 144.57
CA GLU A 460 -51.88 -62.15 143.49
C GLU A 460 -51.95 -61.16 142.31
N GLY A 461 -52.34 -59.92 142.57
CA GLY A 461 -52.27 -58.79 141.63
C GLY A 461 -50.87 -58.22 141.41
N GLN A 462 -49.78 -58.99 141.57
CA GLN A 462 -48.41 -58.47 141.50
C GLN A 462 -47.48 -59.15 140.46
N GLN A 463 -47.93 -60.17 139.71
CA GLN A 463 -47.07 -60.84 138.72
C GLN A 463 -47.13 -60.27 137.28
N ILE A 464 -48.05 -59.35 136.98
CA ILE A 464 -48.24 -58.80 135.63
C ILE A 464 -47.23 -57.68 135.28
N THR A 465 -46.52 -57.10 136.26
CA THR A 465 -45.58 -55.98 136.02
C THR A 465 -44.16 -56.42 135.63
N GLY A 466 -43.83 -57.71 135.70
CA GLY A 466 -42.51 -58.23 135.32
C GLY A 466 -42.30 -58.46 133.81
N GLN A 467 -43.38 -58.66 133.05
CA GLN A 467 -43.30 -59.03 131.62
C GLN A 467 -43.11 -57.82 130.68
N LEU A 468 -43.42 -56.59 131.13
CA LEU A 468 -43.30 -55.36 130.33
C LEU A 468 -41.87 -54.78 130.28
N LEU A 469 -40.98 -55.18 131.19
CA LEU A 469 -39.59 -54.70 131.21
C LEU A 469 -38.63 -55.51 130.32
N ALA A 470 -39.09 -56.63 129.76
CA ALA A 470 -38.30 -57.47 128.85
C ALA A 470 -38.35 -56.97 127.39
N SER A 471 -39.50 -56.46 126.93
CA SER A 471 -39.67 -55.96 125.56
C SER A 471 -38.95 -54.63 125.30
N GLU A 472 -38.76 -53.79 126.32
CA GLU A 472 -38.00 -52.54 126.18
C GLU A 472 -36.49 -52.79 125.99
N ARG A 473 -35.95 -53.91 126.48
CA ARG A 473 -34.53 -54.26 126.31
C ARG A 473 -34.20 -54.70 124.88
N GLU A 474 -35.16 -55.25 124.14
CA GLU A 474 -35.01 -55.65 122.74
C GLU A 474 -35.07 -54.46 121.77
N ALA A 475 -35.77 -53.37 122.14
CA ALA A 475 -35.80 -52.14 121.34
C ALA A 475 -34.46 -51.37 121.36
N PHE A 476 -33.70 -51.45 122.46
CA PHE A 476 -32.40 -50.78 122.60
C PHE A 476 -31.25 -51.48 121.85
N THR A 477 -31.32 -52.79 121.60
CA THR A 477 -30.32 -53.51 120.79
C THR A 477 -30.46 -53.19 119.30
N ALA A 478 -31.69 -53.06 118.78
CA ALA A 478 -31.95 -52.66 117.39
C ALA A 478 -31.44 -51.25 117.04
N LEU A 479 -31.48 -50.31 118.01
CA LEU A 479 -30.94 -48.95 117.83
C LEU A 479 -29.40 -48.90 117.84
N ARG A 480 -28.75 -49.83 118.56
CA ARG A 480 -27.29 -49.95 118.60
C ARG A 480 -26.73 -50.47 117.27
N ASP A 481 -27.38 -51.47 116.67
CA ASP A 481 -26.96 -52.06 115.39
C ASP A 481 -27.15 -51.09 114.20
N GLY A 482 -28.18 -50.25 114.24
CA GLY A 482 -28.38 -49.18 113.25
C GLY A 482 -27.35 -48.04 113.33
N SER A 483 -26.65 -47.87 114.45
CA SER A 483 -25.55 -46.88 114.57
C SER A 483 -24.24 -47.37 113.95
N VAL A 484 -23.95 -48.68 114.06
CA VAL A 484 -22.75 -49.32 113.52
C VAL A 484 -22.81 -49.41 111.99
N ALA A 485 -23.98 -49.68 111.41
CA ALA A 485 -24.18 -49.70 109.96
C ALA A 485 -23.99 -48.33 109.27
N ARG A 486 -24.23 -47.22 109.99
CA ARG A 486 -23.96 -45.86 109.47
C ARG A 486 -22.47 -45.50 109.53
N GLN A 487 -21.73 -46.04 110.51
CA GLN A 487 -20.30 -45.81 110.65
C GLN A 487 -19.48 -46.54 109.57
N THR A 488 -19.89 -47.75 109.16
CA THR A 488 -19.25 -48.50 108.07
C THR A 488 -19.45 -47.85 106.69
N LEU A 489 -20.60 -47.20 106.46
CA LEU A 489 -20.90 -46.50 105.20
C LEU A 489 -20.06 -45.22 105.04
N LEU A 490 -19.78 -44.51 106.14
CA LEU A 490 -18.89 -43.34 106.14
C LEU A 490 -17.40 -43.72 105.96
N GLN A 491 -16.95 -44.86 106.51
CA GLN A 491 -15.60 -45.37 106.29
C GLN A 491 -15.39 -45.87 104.84
N ALA A 492 -16.41 -46.48 104.21
CA ALA A 492 -16.36 -46.84 102.79
C ALA A 492 -16.27 -45.61 101.87
N ARG A 493 -16.92 -44.50 102.24
CA ARG A 493 -16.87 -43.24 101.50
C ARG A 493 -15.51 -42.53 101.63
N LEU A 494 -14.83 -42.68 102.78
CA LEU A 494 -13.47 -42.19 103.00
C LEU A 494 -12.42 -42.99 102.20
N ALA A 495 -12.59 -44.31 102.07
CA ALA A 495 -11.73 -45.15 101.22
C ALA A 495 -11.91 -44.86 99.71
N ALA A 496 -13.11 -44.47 99.28
CA ALA A 496 -13.36 -44.04 97.89
C ALA A 496 -12.72 -42.68 97.56
N LEU A 497 -12.59 -41.78 98.54
CA LEU A 497 -11.90 -40.49 98.37
C LEU A 497 -10.38 -40.61 98.39
N GLN A 498 -9.81 -41.61 99.08
CA GLN A 498 -8.37 -41.90 99.04
C GLN A 498 -7.91 -42.55 97.72
N LYS A 499 -8.80 -43.22 96.97
CA LYS A 499 -8.51 -43.71 95.61
C LYS A 499 -8.47 -42.61 94.53
N LEU A 500 -8.96 -41.41 94.82
CA LEU A 500 -8.95 -40.26 93.91
C LEU A 500 -7.80 -39.27 94.17
N GLN A 501 -6.93 -39.54 95.15
CA GLN A 501 -5.79 -38.66 95.50
C GLN A 501 -4.42 -39.37 95.49
N GLY A 502 -4.33 -40.58 94.95
CA GLY A 502 -3.06 -41.25 94.65
C GLY A 502 -2.76 -41.16 93.16
N GLY A 503 -1.87 -40.24 92.76
CA GLY A 503 -1.45 -40.06 91.38
C GLY A 503 -0.81 -41.31 90.80
N GLU A 504 -1.44 -41.85 89.76
CA GLU A 504 -0.89 -42.91 88.91
C GLU A 504 0.15 -42.32 87.97
N THR A 505 1.29 -43.00 87.86
CA THR A 505 2.42 -42.73 86.97
C THR A 505 2.09 -43.04 85.50
N GLY A 506 0.97 -42.55 84.99
CA GLY A 506 0.57 -42.61 83.57
C GLY A 506 0.93 -41.34 82.78
N ASP A 507 1.06 -40.21 83.47
CA ASP A 507 1.20 -38.88 82.86
C ASP A 507 2.56 -38.58 82.23
N VAL A 508 3.62 -39.35 82.54
CA VAL A 508 4.97 -39.07 82.02
C VAL A 508 5.10 -39.53 80.57
N PHE A 509 4.53 -40.70 80.22
CA PHE A 509 4.52 -41.18 78.84
C PHE A 509 3.56 -40.38 77.97
N GLU A 510 2.43 -39.93 78.50
CA GLU A 510 1.52 -39.04 77.75
C GLU A 510 2.13 -37.65 77.55
N ARG A 511 2.88 -37.10 78.51
CA ARG A 511 3.58 -35.81 78.34
C ARG A 511 4.79 -35.93 77.42
N GLU A 512 5.55 -37.02 77.45
CA GLU A 512 6.62 -37.25 76.48
C GLU A 512 6.08 -37.54 75.07
N ALA A 513 4.99 -38.30 74.95
CA ALA A 513 4.32 -38.52 73.68
C ALA A 513 3.77 -37.20 73.12
N LYS A 514 3.12 -36.38 73.97
CA LYS A 514 2.67 -35.02 73.60
C LYS A 514 3.82 -34.10 73.20
N LEU A 515 4.94 -34.11 73.92
CA LEU A 515 6.12 -33.31 73.55
C LEU A 515 6.79 -33.80 72.25
N ARG A 516 6.79 -35.11 71.97
CA ARG A 516 7.27 -35.66 70.69
C ARG A 516 6.32 -35.33 69.55
N THR A 517 5.01 -35.40 69.76
CA THR A 517 4.01 -34.97 68.76
C THR A 517 4.04 -33.48 68.54
N ASP A 518 4.22 -32.66 69.58
CA ASP A 518 4.32 -31.20 69.47
C ASP A 518 5.62 -30.78 68.78
N ARG A 519 6.75 -31.48 69.03
CA ARG A 519 7.97 -31.28 68.24
C ARG A 519 7.78 -31.66 66.77
N ALA A 520 7.16 -32.82 66.50
CA ALA A 520 6.88 -33.24 65.13
C ALA A 520 5.91 -32.27 64.43
N ASN A 521 4.92 -31.76 65.14
CA ASN A 521 3.99 -30.75 64.63
C ASN A 521 4.70 -29.41 64.41
N SER A 522 5.60 -28.99 65.31
CA SER A 522 6.39 -27.77 65.13
C SER A 522 7.34 -27.87 63.93
N ALA A 523 7.98 -29.03 63.74
CA ALA A 523 8.84 -29.31 62.59
C ALA A 523 8.02 -29.27 61.29
N ARG A 524 6.84 -29.90 61.27
CA ARG A 524 5.92 -29.83 60.12
C ARG A 524 5.46 -28.39 59.85
N THR A 525 5.13 -27.61 60.87
CA THR A 525 4.75 -26.19 60.68
C THR A 525 5.92 -25.36 60.15
N GLN A 526 7.14 -25.69 60.56
CA GLN A 526 8.35 -25.03 60.11
C GLN A 526 8.69 -25.40 58.66
N ASP A 527 8.57 -26.68 58.30
CA ASP A 527 8.69 -27.16 56.91
C ASP A 527 7.61 -26.51 56.01
N THR A 528 6.37 -26.33 56.50
CA THR A 528 5.34 -25.60 55.74
C THR A 528 5.64 -24.11 55.62
N LEU A 529 6.24 -23.49 56.64
CA LEU A 529 6.65 -22.09 56.60
C LEU A 529 7.80 -21.90 55.61
N ASP A 530 8.79 -22.79 55.62
CA ASP A 530 9.91 -22.78 54.68
C ASP A 530 9.44 -23.06 53.25
N ALA A 531 8.48 -23.97 53.06
CA ALA A 531 7.84 -24.21 51.77
C ALA A 531 7.11 -22.96 51.26
N LEU A 532 6.30 -22.30 52.11
CA LEU A 532 5.61 -21.05 51.77
C LEU A 532 6.59 -19.91 51.47
N GLN A 533 7.69 -19.81 52.20
CA GLN A 533 8.75 -18.82 51.92
C GLN A 533 9.43 -19.09 50.58
N GLN A 534 9.68 -20.36 50.24
CA GLN A 534 10.24 -20.74 48.94
C GLN A 534 9.27 -20.46 47.79
N GLU A 535 7.98 -20.74 47.97
CA GLU A 535 6.93 -20.40 47.00
C GLU A 535 6.81 -18.88 46.82
N HIS A 536 6.80 -18.12 47.91
CA HIS A 536 6.79 -16.67 47.87
C HIS A 536 8.03 -16.12 47.13
N ALA A 537 9.23 -16.64 47.42
CA ALA A 537 10.46 -16.26 46.72
C ALA A 537 10.42 -16.59 45.23
N ARG A 538 9.80 -17.72 44.83
CA ARG A 538 9.58 -18.05 43.41
C ARG A 538 8.62 -17.08 42.75
N HIS A 539 7.52 -16.74 43.41
CA HIS A 539 6.55 -15.76 42.89
C HIS A 539 7.16 -14.36 42.75
N VAL A 540 7.98 -13.93 43.71
CA VAL A 540 8.71 -12.66 43.63
C VAL A 540 9.64 -12.65 42.43
N ARG A 541 10.45 -13.69 42.22
CA ARG A 541 11.33 -13.79 41.04
C ARG A 541 10.56 -13.79 39.72
N GLN A 542 9.41 -14.48 39.67
CA GLN A 542 8.53 -14.46 38.49
C GLN A 542 7.91 -13.08 38.25
N ALA A 543 7.58 -12.35 39.32
CA ALA A 543 7.06 -10.99 39.22
C ALA A 543 8.16 -10.04 38.72
N GLU A 544 9.38 -10.13 39.27
CA GLU A 544 10.54 -9.36 38.83
C GLU A 544 10.84 -9.65 37.35
N THR A 545 10.83 -10.90 36.89
CA THR A 545 11.08 -11.21 35.47
C THR A 545 10.01 -10.60 34.57
N ARG A 546 8.73 -10.65 34.98
CA ARG A 546 7.64 -10.03 34.24
C ARG A 546 7.75 -8.51 34.24
N GLU A 547 8.16 -7.91 35.35
CA GLU A 547 8.42 -6.47 35.43
C GLU A 547 9.52 -6.06 34.45
N HIS A 548 10.64 -6.79 34.41
CA HIS A 548 11.72 -6.52 33.46
C HIS A 548 11.25 -6.69 32.00
N GLU A 549 10.45 -7.72 31.69
CA GLU A 549 9.86 -7.91 30.36
C GLU A 549 8.93 -6.76 29.98
N LEU A 550 8.08 -6.30 30.91
CA LEU A 550 7.18 -5.17 30.69
C LEU A 550 7.94 -3.86 30.52
N VAL A 551 8.95 -3.59 31.35
CA VAL A 551 9.82 -2.41 31.24
C VAL A 551 10.55 -2.41 29.89
N ASN A 552 11.10 -3.55 29.47
CA ASN A 552 11.73 -3.68 28.16
C ASN A 552 10.72 -3.44 27.03
N ARG A 553 9.49 -3.97 27.17
CA ARG A 553 8.43 -3.75 26.17
C ARG A 553 8.01 -2.29 26.09
N ILE A 554 7.85 -1.62 27.24
CA ILE A 554 7.54 -0.18 27.31
C ILE A 554 8.63 0.62 26.61
N ARG A 555 9.91 0.34 26.89
CA ARG A 555 11.03 1.04 26.24
C ARG A 555 11.06 0.87 24.73
N VAL A 556 10.72 -0.32 24.22
CA VAL A 556 10.60 -0.55 22.78
C VAL A 556 9.43 0.25 22.19
N LEU A 557 8.29 0.30 22.88
CA LEU A 557 7.14 1.09 22.45
C LEU A 557 7.42 2.60 22.47
N GLU A 558 8.17 3.10 23.47
CA GLU A 558 8.61 4.50 23.53
C GLU A 558 9.50 4.85 22.32
N LEU A 559 10.45 3.99 21.97
CA LEU A 559 11.29 4.18 20.77
C LEU A 559 10.47 4.13 19.48
N GLU A 560 9.47 3.25 19.40
CA GLU A 560 8.54 3.20 18.27
C GLU A 560 7.68 4.47 18.20
N GLU A 561 7.24 5.00 19.34
CA GLU A 561 6.49 6.26 19.42
C GLU A 561 7.34 7.45 18.96
N GLU A 562 8.60 7.55 19.42
CA GLU A 562 9.54 8.58 18.97
C GLU A 562 9.75 8.50 17.45
N ARG A 563 9.99 7.30 16.92
CA ARG A 563 10.13 7.07 15.47
C ARG A 563 8.87 7.46 14.69
N LEU A 564 7.69 7.22 15.24
CA LEU A 564 6.43 7.63 14.62
C LEU A 564 6.24 9.14 14.68
N LYS A 565 6.61 9.80 15.78
CA LYS A 565 6.60 11.26 15.90
C LYS A 565 7.53 11.91 14.89
N GLU A 566 8.73 11.38 14.69
CA GLU A 566 9.67 11.85 13.66
C GLU A 566 9.06 11.73 12.25
N ARG A 567 8.43 10.58 11.94
CA ARG A 567 7.75 10.40 10.64
C ARG A 567 6.59 11.35 10.43
N VAL A 568 5.82 11.65 11.47
CA VAL A 568 4.73 12.64 11.41
C VAL A 568 5.30 14.04 11.20
N ALA A 569 6.36 14.40 11.93
CA ALA A 569 7.05 15.68 11.76
C ALA A 569 7.65 15.85 10.36
N GLU A 570 8.16 14.78 9.74
CA GLU A 570 8.59 14.79 8.33
C GLU A 570 7.42 14.94 7.34
N ALA A 571 6.26 14.37 7.65
CA ALA A 571 5.09 14.39 6.76
C ALA A 571 4.33 15.74 6.80
N GLU A 572 4.32 16.42 7.94
CA GLU A 572 3.61 17.69 8.14
C GLU A 572 4.02 18.81 7.16
N PRO A 573 5.30 19.11 6.90
CA PRO A 573 5.67 20.12 5.91
C PRO A 573 5.29 19.73 4.48
N LEU A 574 5.32 18.42 4.15
CA LEU A 574 4.85 17.94 2.85
C LEU A 574 3.35 18.13 2.69
N PHE A 575 2.58 17.86 3.74
CA PHE A 575 1.14 18.09 3.77
C PHE A 575 0.82 19.58 3.61
N GLN A 576 1.49 20.45 4.36
CA GLN A 576 1.35 21.91 4.23
C GLN A 576 1.71 22.40 2.82
N ARG A 577 2.78 21.86 2.21
CA ARG A 577 3.14 22.18 0.82
C ARG A 577 2.06 21.73 -0.16
N ASN A 578 1.48 20.55 0.04
CA ASN A 578 0.42 20.02 -0.82
C ASN A 578 -0.86 20.87 -0.71
N GLN A 579 -1.20 21.34 0.49
CA GLN A 579 -2.29 22.28 0.71
C GLN A 579 -2.05 23.59 -0.05
N ARG A 580 -0.86 24.20 0.09
CA ARG A 580 -0.51 25.44 -0.64
C ARG A 580 -0.56 25.25 -2.15
N LEU A 581 -0.09 24.10 -2.67
CA LEU A 581 -0.18 23.82 -4.10
C LEU A 581 -1.63 23.67 -4.57
N THR A 582 -2.48 23.04 -3.75
CA THR A 582 -3.91 22.94 -4.03
C THR A 582 -4.57 24.32 -4.08
N GLU A 583 -4.25 25.20 -3.13
CA GLU A 583 -4.72 26.60 -3.12
C GLU A 583 -4.25 27.36 -4.37
N LEU A 584 -2.97 27.24 -4.74
CA LEU A 584 -2.44 27.87 -5.95
C LEU A 584 -3.08 27.35 -7.24
N LEU A 585 -3.39 26.06 -7.31
CA LEU A 585 -4.10 25.47 -8.45
C LEU A 585 -5.53 26.02 -8.53
N GLN A 586 -6.24 26.09 -7.41
CA GLN A 586 -7.58 26.68 -7.36
C GLN A 586 -7.56 28.15 -7.78
N ASP A 587 -6.60 28.94 -7.32
CA ASP A 587 -6.43 30.33 -7.73
C ASP A 587 -6.14 30.45 -9.23
N ARG A 588 -5.32 29.55 -9.79
CA ARG A 588 -5.03 29.55 -11.24
C ARG A 588 -6.25 29.14 -12.06
N GLU A 589 -7.00 28.14 -11.61
CA GLU A 589 -8.25 27.73 -12.25
C GLU A 589 -9.28 28.87 -12.26
N GLN A 590 -9.42 29.58 -11.13
CA GLN A 590 -10.28 30.77 -11.06
C GLN A 590 -9.81 31.86 -12.03
N LYS A 591 -8.50 32.14 -12.10
CA LYS A 591 -7.95 33.09 -13.08
C LYS A 591 -8.20 32.67 -14.53
N LEU A 592 -8.01 31.38 -14.86
CA LEU A 592 -8.30 30.86 -16.19
C LEU A 592 -9.80 30.93 -16.53
N ALA A 593 -10.68 30.71 -15.56
CA ALA A 593 -12.12 30.89 -15.73
C ALA A 593 -12.47 32.35 -16.02
N GLN A 594 -11.85 33.30 -15.29
CA GLN A 594 -11.99 34.73 -15.55
C GLN A 594 -11.47 35.12 -16.94
N GLU A 595 -10.29 34.63 -17.35
CA GLU A 595 -9.73 34.86 -18.69
C GLU A 595 -10.65 34.33 -19.79
N ARG A 596 -11.25 33.14 -19.61
CA ARG A 596 -12.23 32.58 -20.56
C ARG A 596 -13.50 33.43 -20.63
N GLN A 597 -13.99 33.90 -19.49
CA GLN A 597 -15.15 34.79 -19.45
C GLN A 597 -14.85 36.12 -20.15
N GLN A 598 -13.66 36.71 -19.93
CA GLN A 598 -13.22 37.92 -20.61
C GLN A 598 -13.15 37.71 -22.13
N ARG A 599 -12.52 36.64 -22.60
CA ARG A 599 -12.47 36.31 -24.04
C ARG A 599 -13.84 36.10 -24.64
N SER A 600 -14.77 35.48 -23.91
CA SER A 600 -16.16 35.31 -24.35
C SER A 600 -16.88 36.66 -24.48
N ILE A 601 -16.64 37.59 -23.56
CA ILE A 601 -17.19 38.95 -23.64
C ILE A 601 -16.59 39.70 -24.83
N GLU A 602 -15.27 39.63 -25.02
CA GLU A 602 -14.59 40.25 -26.17
C GLU A 602 -15.11 39.70 -27.51
N GLN A 603 -15.30 38.39 -27.62
CA GLN A 603 -15.89 37.76 -28.81
C GLN A 603 -17.31 38.26 -29.06
N ALA A 604 -18.16 38.29 -28.03
CA ALA A 604 -19.51 38.83 -28.15
C ALA A 604 -19.52 40.30 -28.59
N GLN A 605 -18.61 41.13 -28.07
CA GLN A 605 -18.46 42.53 -28.49
C GLN A 605 -18.01 42.65 -29.95
N LEU A 606 -17.10 41.80 -30.41
CA LEU A 606 -16.68 41.77 -31.81
C LEU A 606 -17.80 41.32 -32.74
N GLU A 607 -18.59 40.33 -32.33
CA GLU A 607 -19.78 39.87 -33.06
C GLU A 607 -20.84 40.97 -33.15
N GLU A 608 -21.14 41.65 -32.05
CA GLU A 608 -22.03 42.81 -32.02
C GLU A 608 -21.51 43.93 -32.95
N ALA A 609 -20.22 44.28 -32.86
CA ALA A 609 -19.60 45.27 -33.74
C ALA A 609 -19.72 44.87 -35.22
N HIS A 610 -19.46 43.60 -35.55
CA HIS A 610 -19.63 43.10 -36.91
C HIS A 610 -21.08 43.18 -37.38
N GLN A 611 -22.05 42.78 -36.55
CA GLN A 611 -23.48 42.90 -36.86
C GLN A 611 -23.89 44.35 -37.10
N THR A 612 -23.41 45.30 -36.27
CA THR A 612 -23.70 46.73 -36.47
C THR A 612 -23.11 47.27 -37.77
N LEU A 613 -21.89 46.85 -38.14
CA LEU A 613 -21.26 47.25 -39.39
C LEU A 613 -22.00 46.66 -40.59
N MET A 614 -22.43 45.40 -40.52
CA MET A 614 -23.25 44.79 -41.57
C MET A 614 -24.59 45.50 -41.73
N ALA A 615 -25.27 45.84 -40.63
CA ALA A 615 -26.49 46.64 -40.68
C ALA A 615 -26.25 48.03 -41.29
N GLN A 616 -25.13 48.68 -40.98
CA GLN A 616 -24.76 49.97 -41.61
C GLN A 616 -24.52 49.81 -43.12
N ILE A 617 -23.81 48.77 -43.55
CA ILE A 617 -23.61 48.47 -44.98
C ILE A 617 -24.96 48.23 -45.67
N GLU A 618 -25.86 47.48 -45.05
CA GLU A 618 -27.20 47.25 -45.59
C GLU A 618 -27.99 48.55 -45.71
N THR A 619 -27.97 49.41 -44.69
CA THR A 619 -28.62 50.72 -44.76
C THR A 619 -28.02 51.63 -45.82
N ALA A 620 -26.68 51.62 -46.00
CA ALA A 620 -25.99 52.39 -47.03
C ALA A 620 -26.36 51.88 -48.43
N ARG A 621 -26.41 50.55 -48.64
CA ARG A 621 -26.88 49.95 -49.90
C ARG A 621 -28.33 50.33 -50.20
N GLN A 622 -29.22 50.32 -49.21
CA GLN A 622 -30.60 50.76 -49.38
C GLN A 622 -30.71 52.27 -49.69
N GLN A 623 -29.75 53.09 -49.24
CA GLN A 623 -29.68 54.50 -49.60
C GLN A 623 -29.13 54.70 -51.02
N ASP A 624 -28.13 53.94 -51.43
CA ASP A 624 -27.59 53.95 -52.80
C ASP A 624 -28.63 53.47 -53.83
N GLU A 625 -29.42 52.44 -53.51
CA GLU A 625 -30.54 51.99 -54.35
C GLU A 625 -31.68 53.02 -54.45
N ARG A 626 -31.77 53.97 -53.50
CA ARG A 626 -32.75 55.07 -53.52
C ARG A 626 -32.28 56.28 -54.32
N LEU A 627 -31.04 56.32 -54.80
CA LEU A 627 -30.56 57.37 -55.72
C LEU A 627 -30.89 56.97 -57.18
N PRO A 628 -31.68 57.78 -57.91
CA PRO A 628 -32.04 57.42 -59.28
C PRO A 628 -30.86 57.59 -60.24
N LEU A 629 -30.48 56.52 -60.92
CA LEU A 629 -29.55 56.51 -62.06
C LEU A 629 -30.12 57.35 -63.21
N ALA A 630 -29.60 58.57 -63.41
CA ALA A 630 -29.79 59.34 -64.63
C ALA A 630 -28.63 59.07 -65.61
N PRO A 631 -28.88 58.91 -66.93
CA PRO A 631 -27.83 58.62 -67.91
C PRO A 631 -27.04 59.90 -68.29
N PRO A 632 -25.79 59.79 -68.77
CA PRO A 632 -25.00 60.95 -69.13
C PRO A 632 -25.28 61.36 -70.58
N GLU A 633 -25.74 62.60 -70.79
CA GLU A 633 -25.59 63.27 -72.08
C GLU A 633 -24.29 64.08 -72.09
N GLY A 634 -23.54 63.94 -73.19
CA GLY A 634 -22.28 64.62 -73.43
C GLY A 634 -22.46 66.11 -73.70
N GLY A 635 -21.43 66.87 -73.32
CA GLY A 635 -21.27 68.27 -73.67
C GLY A 635 -19.82 68.68 -73.42
N GLU A 636 -19.08 68.87 -74.50
CA GLU A 636 -17.72 69.40 -74.52
C GLU A 636 -17.64 70.80 -73.89
N ALA A 637 -16.47 71.07 -73.29
CA ALA A 637 -15.73 72.34 -73.26
C ALA A 637 -15.34 72.82 -71.86
N GLY A 638 -14.04 73.12 -71.72
CA GLY A 638 -13.54 74.07 -70.74
C GLY A 638 -12.96 73.45 -69.48
N ALA A 639 -11.67 73.17 -69.50
CA ALA A 639 -10.88 73.06 -68.28
C ALA A 639 -10.88 74.39 -67.50
N PRO A 640 -10.98 74.31 -66.16
CA PRO A 640 -10.10 75.05 -65.27
C PRO A 640 -9.21 74.05 -64.49
N PRO A 641 -8.04 74.49 -63.98
CA PRO A 641 -7.00 73.59 -63.49
C PRO A 641 -7.44 72.81 -62.25
N PRO A 642 -6.92 71.58 -62.01
CA PRO A 642 -7.23 70.83 -60.81
C PRO A 642 -6.66 71.54 -59.57
N PRO A 643 -7.38 71.56 -58.43
CA PRO A 643 -6.78 71.97 -57.18
C PRO A 643 -5.68 70.98 -56.78
N ALA A 644 -4.67 71.50 -56.10
CA ALA A 644 -3.48 70.79 -55.67
C ALA A 644 -3.82 69.45 -55.00
N ARG A 645 -3.03 68.42 -55.32
CA ARG A 645 -3.00 67.14 -54.58
C ARG A 645 -2.90 67.46 -53.09
N GLU A 646 -3.98 67.22 -52.37
CA GLU A 646 -3.93 67.15 -50.91
C GLU A 646 -2.93 66.04 -50.56
N SER A 647 -1.82 66.47 -49.96
CA SER A 647 -0.84 65.60 -49.35
C SER A 647 -1.55 64.58 -48.46
N PHE A 648 -1.41 63.30 -48.79
CA PHE A 648 -1.79 62.19 -47.92
C PHE A 648 -1.26 62.43 -46.50
N ARG A 649 -2.14 62.81 -45.56
CA ARG A 649 -1.81 62.85 -44.14
C ARG A 649 -1.86 61.42 -43.63
N ALA A 650 -0.69 60.80 -43.46
CA ALA A 650 -0.58 59.53 -42.76
C ALA A 650 -1.25 59.63 -41.37
N PRO A 651 -2.19 58.73 -41.03
CA PRO A 651 -2.86 58.72 -39.74
C PRO A 651 -1.86 58.47 -38.60
N PRO A 652 -2.18 58.86 -37.35
CA PRO A 652 -1.21 58.99 -36.24
C PRO A 652 -0.42 57.71 -35.91
N TRP A 653 -0.95 56.54 -36.24
CA TRP A 653 -0.33 55.24 -36.00
C TRP A 653 0.76 54.87 -37.04
N MET A 654 0.87 55.58 -38.17
CA MET A 654 1.90 55.37 -39.20
C MET A 654 3.15 56.25 -39.00
N ARG A 655 3.23 57.05 -37.93
CA ARG A 655 4.45 57.80 -37.61
C ARG A 655 5.36 56.93 -36.75
N LEU A 656 6.38 56.34 -37.36
CA LEU A 656 7.51 55.73 -36.64
C LEU A 656 8.15 56.79 -35.74
N ARG A 657 8.17 56.54 -34.42
CA ARG A 657 8.92 57.35 -33.45
C ARG A 657 10.40 57.29 -33.83
N ARG A 658 11.02 58.45 -34.06
CA ARG A 658 12.48 58.61 -34.00
C ARG A 658 12.90 58.77 -32.55
#